data_AF-A0A2T2R831-F1
#
_entry.id   AF-A0A2T2R831-F1
#
_cell.length_a   1.000
_cell.length_b   1.000
_cell.length_c   1.000
_cell.angle_alpha   90.00
_cell.angle_beta   90.00
_cell.angle_gamma   90.00
#
_symmetry.space_group_name_H-M   'P 1'
#
loop_
_entity.id
_entity.type
_entity.pdbx_description
1 polymer ?
#
loop_
_entity_poly.entity_id
_entity_poly.type
_entity_poly.pdbx_seq_one_letter_code
_entity_poly.pdbx_strand_id
1 'polypeptide(L)'
;MTDEEELAVFSSENLLTLFRDDTSTNDLENASGSVARLRLFDQALSESEISNLDQLPPTEDDAGIQEFFVTNTNDSGNGSLRSAIAQANNSEGEDIITFVNLRSETINLTSGELEITDSVNIEGLGTNQLTVDAGGNSGVFQIDDGESENVIDVAISGLKISGGSVSIKNNGGGIFNQENLTLTDAIVSRNFSGSNGGGIYNKGNLTITKSTISDNSSNLSGGGIYSQDSITITNSTISDNSASSRGGGIFNEDGIATITNSTISGNIATFGGGFNNFRGNANLINSTFSGNSAIGKNGVGGGISNYNGNASLSNSTVSGNSASNKGGGIFNYSSVTSLTNSIVANSTNGDIFFNNSSSIKNQGVNLVEDRSLIRENIINQDPNLSPLQDNGGFTLTQIPLANSPALDTGINSFIVPDTSDLNGNENSKEPIPFDQRGSIFFDRIVNETVDLGAAEVQDETLARPVAIDIADFESVERNDGETATFIFAVNLEEAPSQPLTVEFATTDGTASAGEDYIATSGTLTFKEGLEGLGIKTIEVEILGDNMEENDETFNIQLSNPSNGLILRDSNATGTIVDDNDPPGSNNESANNNQSGNESDDQPNPVPNQADEALKADDARSTFNVDGSGITIGVLSDSFNNREGEIEGIANGNLPGPGNPDNMTPVEVLDDLSSGGTDEGRAMIELMHDVAPGTNFIFHTAFNGRADFAEGINELVEAGADILVDDVFYPAQPFFQDGIVAQAAQDAVSAGVPFFSAAGNSGSQSYESEFRVGNDLPQIDNSSNYIFHDFDPSSEVDTLQEFTLGPNQKINLSFQWDQPSASTVPEDSNNEEPVGSTNDLDLFLFNENGNKRLAQGIESNVETGDPIELLQFSNLSSSQQSYNLAIGRYEPAGGSNSKLIKYINFGDKIDNFEHETNSSTVVGHPNAPGVAGVGAAPFQKTPEFGTNPPWSPFHHWEEPQFYSIQKEIGCLNRKFAISRALLPPITQTPHFLVKIYLQIQIIFQTSLVPLLPPLMQLLLLR
;
A
#
# COMPACT_ATOMS: atom_id res chain seq x y z
N MET A 1 17.94 50.70 -20.68
CA MET A 1 18.38 52.07 -20.33
C MET A 1 17.10 52.88 -20.28
N THR A 2 16.52 53.19 -19.15
CA THR A 2 17.02 53.48 -17.79
C THR A 2 15.77 53.37 -16.90
N ASP A 3 15.72 52.52 -15.88
CA ASP A 3 16.30 52.65 -14.52
C ASP A 3 15.12 52.67 -13.54
N GLU A 4 15.18 51.75 -12.55
CA GLU A 4 14.86 51.92 -11.11
C GLU A 4 13.50 52.54 -10.71
N GLU A 5 12.77 52.12 -9.67
CA GLU A 5 12.92 51.15 -8.58
C GLU A 5 11.57 51.14 -7.82
N GLU A 6 11.38 50.15 -6.94
CA GLU A 6 10.52 50.15 -5.74
C GLU A 6 8.98 49.97 -5.82
N LEU A 7 8.59 48.78 -5.37
CA LEU A 7 7.74 48.51 -4.19
C LEU A 7 6.32 49.10 -4.11
N ALA A 8 5.38 48.15 -4.22
CA ALA A 8 4.35 47.83 -3.22
C ALA A 8 2.91 48.34 -3.43
N VAL A 9 2.02 47.34 -3.32
CA VAL A 9 0.57 47.38 -3.00
C VAL A 9 -0.34 48.00 -4.06
N PHE A 10 -1.10 47.16 -4.76
CA PHE A 10 -2.53 47.43 -4.97
C PHE A 10 -3.34 46.14 -5.12
N SER A 11 -4.32 46.04 -4.23
CA SER A 11 -5.51 45.21 -4.24
C SER A 11 -6.39 45.48 -5.46
N SER A 12 -7.03 44.41 -5.94
CA SER A 12 -8.37 44.32 -6.57
C SER A 12 -8.94 45.56 -7.27
N GLU A 13 -9.10 45.49 -8.60
CA GLU A 13 -10.41 45.41 -9.26
C GLU A 13 -10.36 45.78 -10.76
N ASN A 14 -11.11 44.98 -11.54
CA ASN A 14 -11.80 45.30 -12.78
C ASN A 14 -10.99 45.51 -14.08
N LEU A 15 -10.99 44.48 -14.93
CA LEU A 15 -10.98 44.67 -16.38
C LEU A 15 -11.77 43.60 -17.12
N LEU A 16 -13.04 43.91 -17.43
CA LEU A 16 -13.77 43.35 -18.55
C LEU A 16 -13.84 44.44 -19.62
N THR A 17 -13.15 44.27 -20.75
CA THR A 17 -13.50 44.96 -22.00
C THR A 17 -12.95 44.22 -23.22
N LEU A 18 -13.87 43.45 -23.83
CA LEU A 18 -14.08 43.25 -25.26
C LEU A 18 -12.89 42.96 -26.18
N PHE A 19 -12.89 41.74 -26.70
CA PHE A 19 -12.50 41.42 -28.06
C PHE A 19 -13.43 42.06 -29.10
N ARG A 20 -12.85 42.56 -30.20
CA ARG A 20 -13.44 42.45 -31.55
C ARG A 20 -12.37 42.53 -32.64
N ASP A 21 -12.37 41.47 -33.47
CA ASP A 21 -12.00 41.33 -34.89
C ASP A 21 -10.75 42.04 -35.45
N ASP A 22 -9.87 41.31 -36.14
CA ASP A 22 -10.15 40.83 -37.51
C ASP A 22 -8.97 39.99 -38.08
N THR A 23 -9.30 38.81 -38.62
CA THR A 23 -8.72 38.07 -39.78
C THR A 23 -7.21 38.05 -40.09
N SER A 24 -6.60 36.84 -40.12
CA SER A 24 -6.18 36.16 -41.38
C SER A 24 -5.32 34.89 -41.14
N THR A 25 -5.91 33.74 -41.44
CA THR A 25 -5.37 32.50 -42.06
C THR A 25 -3.88 32.12 -41.99
N ASN A 26 -3.71 30.86 -41.56
CA ASN A 26 -2.68 29.85 -41.83
C ASN A 26 -1.61 29.60 -40.74
N ASP A 27 -1.53 28.30 -40.42
CA ASP A 27 -0.55 27.58 -39.61
C ASP A 27 -0.88 27.46 -38.11
N LEU A 28 -1.59 26.38 -37.75
CA LEU A 28 -1.15 25.33 -36.80
C LEU A 28 -2.32 24.38 -36.47
N GLU A 29 -2.43 23.30 -37.25
CA GLU A 29 -2.99 22.02 -36.78
C GLU A 29 -1.92 21.31 -35.93
N ASN A 30 -2.36 20.52 -34.95
CA ASN A 30 -1.63 19.76 -33.93
C ASN A 30 -1.33 20.50 -32.61
N ALA A 31 -2.35 20.56 -31.76
CA ALA A 31 -2.19 20.37 -30.32
C ALA A 31 -3.39 19.54 -29.82
N SER A 32 -3.09 18.31 -29.44
CA SER A 32 -3.96 17.31 -28.83
C SER A 32 -4.50 17.81 -27.49
N GLY A 33 -5.71 17.32 -27.18
CA GLY A 33 -6.60 17.79 -26.11
C GLY A 33 -6.03 17.73 -24.70
N SER A 34 -6.32 18.79 -23.95
CA SER A 34 -6.44 18.84 -22.49
C SER A 34 -6.64 20.31 -22.12
N VAL A 35 -7.90 20.79 -22.08
CA VAL A 35 -8.23 22.03 -21.34
C VAL A 35 -9.60 21.89 -20.70
N ALA A 36 -9.58 22.01 -19.37
CA ALA A 36 -10.66 22.03 -18.41
C ALA A 36 -11.94 22.79 -18.84
N ARG A 37 -13.10 22.17 -18.61
CA ARG A 37 -14.41 22.83 -18.62
C ARG A 37 -14.62 23.55 -17.28
N LEU A 38 -14.17 24.81 -17.20
CA LEU A 38 -14.58 25.71 -16.11
C LEU A 38 -15.99 26.25 -16.44
N ARG A 39 -17.03 25.80 -15.72
CA ARG A 39 -18.38 26.38 -15.80
C ARG A 39 -18.37 27.78 -15.18
N LEU A 40 -18.64 28.81 -15.99
CA LEU A 40 -19.05 30.13 -15.53
C LEU A 40 -20.46 30.41 -16.08
N PHE A 41 -21.46 30.33 -15.21
CA PHE A 41 -22.78 30.91 -15.44
C PHE A 41 -22.70 32.42 -15.17
N ASP A 42 -22.97 33.26 -16.18
CA ASP A 42 -24.15 34.15 -16.22
C ASP A 42 -24.07 35.14 -17.40
N GLN A 43 -24.90 34.93 -18.42
CA GLN A 43 -25.43 36.05 -19.21
C GLN A 43 -26.76 35.66 -19.85
N ALA A 44 -27.84 36.27 -19.34
CA ALA A 44 -29.21 36.08 -19.77
C ALA A 44 -29.41 36.23 -21.30
N LEU A 45 -29.73 35.12 -21.96
CA LEU A 45 -30.37 35.14 -23.28
C LEU A 45 -31.89 35.26 -23.09
N SER A 46 -32.52 36.18 -23.82
CA SER A 46 -33.95 36.48 -23.69
C SER A 46 -34.83 35.37 -24.27
N GLU A 47 -36.01 35.14 -23.67
CA GLU A 47 -37.02 34.12 -24.00
C GLU A 47 -37.48 34.04 -25.47
N SER A 48 -37.03 34.93 -26.36
CA SER A 48 -37.37 34.91 -27.79
C SER A 48 -36.39 34.14 -28.69
N GLU A 49 -35.27 33.63 -28.18
CA GLU A 49 -34.27 32.87 -28.98
C GLU A 49 -34.37 31.34 -28.80
N ILE A 50 -35.18 30.85 -27.85
CA ILE A 50 -35.29 29.43 -27.47
C ILE A 50 -36.12 28.60 -28.49
N SER A 51 -36.89 29.22 -29.39
CA SER A 51 -37.85 28.47 -30.22
C SER A 51 -37.30 27.88 -31.53
N ASN A 52 -35.97 27.83 -31.75
CA ASN A 52 -35.37 27.39 -33.03
C ASN A 52 -34.18 26.42 -32.90
N LEU A 53 -33.92 25.84 -31.72
CA LEU A 53 -32.82 24.87 -31.52
C LEU A 53 -33.20 23.40 -31.79
N ASP A 54 -34.49 23.06 -31.99
CA ASP A 54 -35.00 21.69 -32.23
C ASP A 54 -34.70 21.09 -33.64
N GLN A 55 -33.66 21.56 -34.34
CA GLN A 55 -33.35 21.11 -35.72
C GLN A 55 -31.86 20.93 -36.00
N LEU A 56 -30.99 20.82 -34.99
CA LEU A 56 -29.62 20.35 -35.20
C LEU A 56 -29.56 18.85 -34.94
N PRO A 57 -28.94 18.03 -35.83
CA PRO A 57 -28.61 16.65 -35.47
C PRO A 57 -27.65 16.69 -34.27
N PRO A 58 -27.78 15.74 -33.32
CA PRO A 58 -26.88 15.69 -32.16
C PRO A 58 -25.44 15.58 -32.65
N THR A 59 -24.56 16.36 -32.04
CA THR A 59 -23.11 16.12 -32.08
C THR A 59 -22.81 14.92 -31.19
N GLU A 60 -21.81 14.10 -31.51
CA GLU A 60 -21.41 12.90 -30.73
C GLU A 60 -21.16 13.19 -29.24
N ASP A 61 -20.94 14.45 -28.86
CA ASP A 61 -20.78 14.94 -27.49
C ASP A 61 -22.06 14.94 -26.60
N ASP A 62 -23.22 14.51 -27.10
CA ASP A 62 -24.51 14.52 -26.37
C ASP A 62 -25.05 13.10 -26.08
N ALA A 63 -24.27 12.05 -26.38
CA ALA A 63 -24.54 10.69 -25.91
C ALA A 63 -23.95 10.54 -24.50
N GLY A 64 -24.81 10.37 -23.50
CA GLY A 64 -24.38 10.31 -22.10
C GLY A 64 -23.51 9.09 -21.79
N ILE A 65 -22.52 9.27 -20.91
CA ILE A 65 -21.65 8.20 -20.41
C ILE A 65 -22.50 7.07 -19.82
N GLN A 66 -22.30 5.84 -20.29
CA GLN A 66 -22.97 4.67 -19.72
C GLN A 66 -22.00 3.82 -18.91
N GLU A 67 -22.50 3.24 -17.82
CA GLU A 67 -21.73 2.33 -16.96
C GLU A 67 -22.24 0.89 -17.08
N PHE A 68 -21.32 -0.06 -17.25
CA PHE A 68 -21.60 -1.49 -17.33
C PHE A 68 -20.86 -2.27 -16.25
N PHE A 69 -21.58 -3.17 -15.58
CA PHE A 69 -21.05 -3.95 -14.46
C PHE A 69 -20.65 -5.37 -14.86
N VAL A 70 -19.46 -5.78 -14.40
CA VAL A 70 -19.00 -7.16 -14.43
C VAL A 70 -19.22 -7.78 -13.05
N THR A 71 -20.05 -8.81 -12.98
CA THR A 71 -20.55 -9.39 -11.72
C THR A 71 -20.17 -10.86 -11.52
N ASN A 72 -19.52 -11.49 -12.52
CA ASN A 72 -19.05 -12.86 -12.42
C ASN A 72 -17.80 -13.12 -13.28
N THR A 73 -17.07 -14.18 -12.97
CA THR A 73 -15.83 -14.59 -13.64
C THR A 73 -16.03 -15.38 -14.93
N ASN A 74 -17.28 -15.59 -15.36
CA ASN A 74 -17.53 -16.33 -16.58
C ASN A 74 -16.97 -15.57 -17.78
N ASP A 75 -16.43 -16.31 -18.73
CA ASP A 75 -15.91 -15.77 -19.99
C ASP A 75 -17.00 -15.19 -20.90
N SER A 76 -18.25 -15.63 -20.76
CA SER A 76 -19.38 -15.17 -21.56
C SER A 76 -20.71 -15.28 -20.82
N GLY A 77 -21.74 -14.61 -21.35
CA GLY A 77 -23.06 -14.57 -20.74
C GLY A 77 -23.25 -13.32 -19.87
N ASN A 78 -24.47 -13.13 -19.37
CA ASN A 78 -24.85 -11.92 -18.63
C ASN A 78 -23.93 -11.70 -17.41
N GLY A 79 -23.46 -10.46 -17.23
CA GLY A 79 -22.56 -10.07 -16.14
C GLY A 79 -21.09 -10.49 -16.31
N SER A 80 -20.70 -11.09 -17.44
CA SER A 80 -19.29 -11.32 -17.79
C SER A 80 -18.63 -10.06 -18.34
N LEU A 81 -17.29 -9.97 -18.24
CA LEU A 81 -16.50 -8.90 -18.87
C LEU A 81 -16.75 -8.81 -20.37
N ARG A 82 -16.82 -9.96 -21.05
CA ARG A 82 -17.13 -10.02 -22.48
C ARG A 82 -18.51 -9.44 -22.80
N SER A 83 -19.49 -9.66 -21.94
CA SER A 83 -20.83 -9.08 -22.11
C SER A 83 -20.84 -7.57 -21.83
N ALA A 84 -20.07 -7.09 -20.85
CA ALA A 84 -19.94 -5.66 -20.58
C ALA A 84 -19.28 -4.93 -21.76
N ILE A 85 -18.16 -5.45 -22.28
CA ILE A 85 -17.49 -4.91 -23.47
C ILE A 85 -18.42 -4.94 -24.68
N ALA A 86 -19.16 -6.04 -24.90
CA ALA A 86 -20.11 -6.10 -25.99
C ALA A 86 -21.26 -5.07 -25.86
N GLN A 87 -21.62 -4.66 -24.63
CA GLN A 87 -22.61 -3.61 -24.42
C GLN A 87 -22.00 -2.24 -24.71
N ALA A 88 -20.78 -1.98 -24.22
CA ALA A 88 -20.04 -0.75 -24.49
C ALA A 88 -19.85 -0.54 -26.00
N ASN A 89 -19.38 -1.56 -26.72
CA ASN A 89 -19.24 -1.50 -28.18
C ASN A 89 -20.55 -1.22 -28.97
N ASN A 90 -21.73 -1.32 -28.33
CA ASN A 90 -23.03 -1.00 -28.95
C ASN A 90 -23.70 0.24 -28.33
N SER A 91 -23.01 0.91 -27.40
CA SER A 91 -23.37 2.22 -26.86
C SER A 91 -23.02 3.31 -27.86
N GLU A 92 -23.50 4.53 -27.62
CA GLU A 92 -22.99 5.72 -28.32
C GLU A 92 -22.21 6.53 -27.27
N GLY A 93 -20.99 6.98 -27.61
CA GLY A 93 -20.17 7.81 -26.72
C GLY A 93 -19.22 7.00 -25.83
N GLU A 94 -18.56 7.68 -24.90
CA GLU A 94 -17.61 7.05 -23.97
C GLU A 94 -18.34 6.29 -22.86
N ASP A 95 -17.90 5.05 -22.61
CA ASP A 95 -18.48 4.19 -21.56
C ASP A 95 -17.51 3.88 -20.43
N ILE A 96 -18.04 3.40 -19.31
CA ILE A 96 -17.29 2.92 -18.15
C ILE A 96 -17.65 1.45 -17.89
N ILE A 97 -16.65 0.61 -17.63
CA ILE A 97 -16.82 -0.77 -17.18
C ILE A 97 -16.22 -0.92 -15.78
N THR A 98 -17.04 -1.31 -14.81
CA THR A 98 -16.63 -1.54 -13.41
C THR A 98 -16.89 -2.99 -12.98
N PHE A 99 -16.20 -3.44 -11.93
CA PHE A 99 -16.32 -4.82 -11.43
C PHE A 99 -16.95 -4.86 -10.04
N VAL A 100 -17.84 -5.82 -9.81
CA VAL A 100 -18.60 -5.97 -8.56
C VAL A 100 -18.39 -7.38 -8.01
N ASN A 101 -17.94 -7.50 -6.76
CA ASN A 101 -17.75 -8.77 -6.04
C ASN A 101 -16.78 -9.77 -6.70
N LEU A 102 -15.69 -9.28 -7.32
CA LEU A 102 -14.66 -10.11 -7.99
C LEU A 102 -13.24 -9.88 -7.43
N ARG A 103 -13.12 -9.66 -6.12
CA ARG A 103 -11.80 -9.48 -5.48
C ARG A 103 -11.06 -10.81 -5.41
N SER A 104 -9.77 -10.75 -5.70
CA SER A 104 -8.84 -11.90 -5.80
C SER A 104 -9.24 -12.95 -6.85
N GLU A 105 -10.10 -12.58 -7.80
CA GLU A 105 -10.61 -13.49 -8.80
C GLU A 105 -9.82 -13.47 -10.11
N THR A 106 -9.97 -14.53 -10.90
CA THR A 106 -9.42 -14.62 -12.26
C THR A 106 -10.53 -14.88 -13.28
N ILE A 107 -10.69 -13.96 -14.22
CA ILE A 107 -11.55 -14.11 -15.39
C ILE A 107 -10.77 -14.90 -16.45
N ASN A 108 -11.12 -16.17 -16.62
CA ASN A 108 -10.45 -17.07 -17.56
C ASN A 108 -11.10 -16.99 -18.95
N LEU A 109 -10.36 -16.56 -19.98
CA LEU A 109 -10.88 -16.48 -21.34
C LEU A 109 -10.77 -17.83 -22.06
N THR A 110 -11.92 -18.35 -22.49
CA THR A 110 -12.04 -19.65 -23.19
C THR A 110 -12.65 -19.52 -24.59
N SER A 111 -13.27 -18.38 -24.89
CA SER A 111 -14.04 -18.08 -26.09
C SER A 111 -13.30 -17.15 -27.05
N GLY A 112 -12.04 -16.83 -26.74
CA GLY A 112 -11.17 -16.00 -27.58
C GLY A 112 -10.85 -14.64 -26.94
N GLU A 113 -10.29 -13.77 -27.77
CA GLU A 113 -9.86 -12.41 -27.42
C GLU A 113 -11.07 -11.50 -27.13
N LEU A 114 -10.88 -10.46 -26.32
CA LEU A 114 -11.87 -9.43 -26.03
C LEU A 114 -11.69 -8.27 -27.01
N GLU A 115 -12.65 -8.08 -27.90
CA GLU A 115 -12.64 -7.04 -28.93
C GLU A 115 -13.28 -5.76 -28.37
N ILE A 116 -12.55 -4.65 -28.37
CA ILE A 116 -13.00 -3.30 -28.00
C ILE A 116 -13.02 -2.46 -29.27
N THR A 117 -14.20 -1.94 -29.61
CA THR A 117 -14.46 -1.22 -30.86
C THR A 117 -15.11 0.14 -30.62
N ASP A 118 -15.25 0.57 -29.37
CA ASP A 118 -15.72 1.89 -28.98
C ASP A 118 -14.90 2.42 -27.79
N SER A 119 -14.99 3.72 -27.53
CA SER A 119 -14.26 4.38 -26.45
C SER A 119 -14.78 3.90 -25.10
N VAL A 120 -13.87 3.44 -24.24
CA VAL A 120 -14.24 2.83 -22.96
C VAL A 120 -13.14 2.98 -21.91
N ASN A 121 -13.56 3.27 -20.69
CA ASN A 121 -12.74 3.20 -19.49
C ASN A 121 -13.05 1.93 -18.69
N ILE A 122 -12.09 1.02 -18.58
CA ILE A 122 -12.20 -0.22 -17.82
C ILE A 122 -11.48 -0.05 -16.48
N GLU A 123 -12.25 0.01 -15.40
CA GLU A 123 -11.77 0.30 -14.06
C GLU A 123 -11.71 -0.98 -13.21
N GLY A 124 -10.51 -1.55 -13.10
CA GLY A 124 -10.25 -2.73 -12.29
C GLY A 124 -10.21 -2.47 -10.79
N LEU A 125 -10.28 -3.55 -10.00
CA LEU A 125 -10.26 -3.51 -8.53
C LEU A 125 -8.86 -3.32 -7.92
N GLY A 126 -7.84 -3.18 -8.77
CA GLY A 126 -6.41 -3.21 -8.43
C GLY A 126 -5.74 -4.47 -8.95
N THR A 127 -4.46 -4.35 -9.36
CA THR A 127 -3.73 -5.41 -10.09
C THR A 127 -3.49 -6.69 -9.31
N ASN A 128 -3.62 -6.64 -7.98
CA ASN A 128 -3.54 -7.80 -7.09
C ASN A 128 -4.91 -8.41 -6.80
N GLN A 129 -6.00 -7.74 -7.18
CA GLN A 129 -7.36 -8.15 -6.88
C GLN A 129 -8.09 -8.73 -8.09
N LEU A 130 -7.63 -8.48 -9.31
CA LEU A 130 -8.35 -8.97 -10.49
C LEU A 130 -7.42 -9.26 -11.65
N THR A 131 -7.46 -10.50 -12.12
CA THR A 131 -6.71 -10.97 -13.29
C THR A 131 -7.66 -11.31 -14.44
N VAL A 132 -7.37 -10.82 -15.64
CA VAL A 132 -7.94 -11.32 -16.90
C VAL A 132 -6.88 -12.20 -17.55
N ASP A 133 -7.14 -13.51 -17.57
CA ASP A 133 -6.17 -14.52 -18.02
C ASP A 133 -6.70 -15.30 -19.23
N ALA A 134 -5.97 -15.29 -20.36
CA ALA A 134 -6.37 -16.05 -21.55
C ALA A 134 -5.90 -17.52 -21.54
N GLY A 135 -5.14 -17.97 -20.55
CA GLY A 135 -4.75 -19.36 -20.35
C GLY A 135 -3.96 -19.99 -21.52
N GLY A 136 -3.36 -19.16 -22.37
CA GLY A 136 -2.67 -19.55 -23.60
C GLY A 136 -3.58 -19.84 -24.80
N ASN A 137 -4.88 -19.53 -24.72
CA ASN A 137 -5.87 -19.91 -25.74
C ASN A 137 -6.04 -18.86 -26.85
N SER A 138 -5.80 -17.59 -26.55
CA SER A 138 -5.96 -16.43 -27.45
C SER A 138 -5.10 -15.26 -26.99
N GLY A 139 -5.13 -14.14 -27.72
CA GLY A 139 -4.78 -12.84 -27.13
C GLY A 139 -5.78 -12.46 -26.04
N VAL A 140 -5.48 -11.42 -25.23
CA VAL A 140 -6.41 -10.95 -24.19
C VAL A 140 -7.30 -9.84 -24.72
N PHE A 141 -6.73 -8.73 -25.17
CA PHE A 141 -7.47 -7.57 -25.68
C PHE A 141 -7.04 -7.19 -27.10
N GLN A 142 -8.03 -6.98 -27.96
CA GLN A 142 -7.90 -6.38 -29.28
C GLN A 142 -8.63 -5.04 -29.29
N ILE A 143 -7.89 -3.95 -29.49
CA ILE A 143 -8.42 -2.58 -29.55
C ILE A 143 -8.26 -2.08 -30.99
N ASP A 144 -9.37 -2.11 -31.73
CA ASP A 144 -9.43 -1.82 -33.16
C ASP A 144 -10.91 -1.81 -33.60
N ASP A 145 -11.44 -0.66 -34.00
CA ASP A 145 -12.80 -0.56 -34.57
C ASP A 145 -12.83 -0.90 -36.08
N GLY A 146 -11.66 -1.08 -36.69
CA GLY A 146 -11.47 -1.38 -38.10
C GLY A 146 -11.45 -0.17 -39.03
N GLU A 147 -11.59 1.05 -38.51
CA GLU A 147 -11.76 2.29 -39.26
C GLU A 147 -10.68 3.33 -38.87
N SER A 148 -9.53 3.32 -39.55
CA SER A 148 -8.36 4.16 -39.21
C SER A 148 -8.56 5.69 -39.19
N GLU A 149 -9.70 6.22 -39.62
CA GLU A 149 -10.04 7.65 -39.57
C GLU A 149 -10.85 8.01 -38.30
N ASN A 150 -11.42 7.00 -37.64
CA ASN A 150 -12.08 7.11 -36.35
C ASN A 150 -11.10 6.58 -35.30
N VAL A 151 -10.73 7.40 -34.32
CA VAL A 151 -9.81 6.98 -33.26
C VAL A 151 -10.60 6.90 -31.98
N ILE A 152 -10.63 5.71 -31.38
CA ILE A 152 -11.29 5.49 -30.09
C ILE A 152 -10.30 5.63 -28.94
N ASP A 153 -10.78 6.12 -27.80
CA ASP A 153 -10.00 6.28 -26.59
C ASP A 153 -10.32 5.14 -25.61
N VAL A 154 -9.31 4.32 -25.32
CA VAL A 154 -9.44 3.20 -24.36
C VAL A 154 -8.54 3.43 -23.17
N ALA A 155 -9.13 3.44 -21.98
CA ALA A 155 -8.42 3.47 -20.71
C ALA A 155 -8.60 2.14 -19.97
N ILE A 156 -7.52 1.58 -19.45
CA ILE A 156 -7.56 0.39 -18.59
C ILE A 156 -6.76 0.69 -17.34
N SER A 157 -7.42 0.56 -16.18
CA SER A 157 -6.80 0.79 -14.89
C SER A 157 -6.98 -0.38 -13.93
N GLY A 158 -6.04 -0.58 -13.01
CA GLY A 158 -6.22 -1.51 -11.88
C GLY A 158 -6.42 -2.98 -12.26
N LEU A 159 -5.94 -3.44 -13.41
CA LEU A 159 -6.10 -4.82 -13.87
C LEU A 159 -4.77 -5.53 -14.13
N LYS A 160 -4.73 -6.82 -13.85
CA LYS A 160 -3.69 -7.72 -14.36
C LYS A 160 -4.15 -8.45 -15.62
N ILE A 161 -3.34 -8.38 -16.67
CA ILE A 161 -3.58 -8.93 -18.00
C ILE A 161 -2.53 -10.02 -18.26
N SER A 162 -2.95 -11.29 -18.32
CA SER A 162 -2.03 -12.42 -18.42
C SER A 162 -2.46 -13.57 -19.32
N GLY A 163 -1.52 -14.48 -19.56
CA GLY A 163 -1.75 -15.74 -20.27
C GLY A 163 -2.14 -15.59 -21.74
N GLY A 164 -2.09 -14.38 -22.29
CA GLY A 164 -2.28 -14.12 -23.71
C GLY A 164 -1.25 -14.88 -24.56
N SER A 165 -1.69 -15.58 -25.60
CA SER A 165 -0.83 -16.34 -26.50
C SER A 165 -1.36 -16.32 -27.92
N VAL A 166 -0.60 -15.69 -28.82
CA VAL A 166 -0.96 -15.59 -30.24
C VAL A 166 0.05 -16.30 -31.14
N SER A 167 -0.44 -16.85 -32.26
CA SER A 167 0.39 -17.61 -33.21
C SER A 167 1.37 -16.71 -33.98
N ILE A 168 2.30 -17.32 -34.72
CA ILE A 168 3.30 -16.62 -35.56
C ILE A 168 2.73 -15.69 -36.65
N LYS A 169 1.41 -15.69 -36.86
CA LYS A 169 0.73 -14.83 -37.84
C LYS A 169 0.16 -13.56 -37.23
N ASN A 170 0.07 -13.50 -35.90
CA ASN A 170 -0.61 -12.46 -35.14
C ASN A 170 0.39 -11.79 -34.19
N ASN A 171 0.12 -10.55 -33.79
CA ASN A 171 0.94 -9.79 -32.84
C ASN A 171 0.11 -9.49 -31.58
N GLY A 172 0.75 -9.04 -30.50
CA GLY A 172 0.06 -8.65 -29.27
C GLY A 172 -0.41 -9.89 -28.49
N GLY A 173 0.46 -10.46 -27.67
CA GLY A 173 0.05 -11.59 -26.82
C GLY A 173 -0.97 -11.15 -25.78
N GLY A 174 -0.65 -10.11 -25.00
CA GLY A 174 -1.58 -9.51 -24.05
C GLY A 174 -2.56 -8.58 -24.74
N ILE A 175 -2.02 -7.51 -25.34
CA ILE A 175 -2.81 -6.44 -25.97
C ILE A 175 -2.34 -6.21 -27.40
N PHE A 176 -3.29 -6.17 -28.33
CA PHE A 176 -3.12 -5.66 -29.68
C PHE A 176 -3.85 -4.33 -29.81
N ASN A 177 -3.10 -3.23 -29.93
CA ASN A 177 -3.64 -1.87 -30.01
C ASN A 177 -3.38 -1.23 -31.38
N GLN A 178 -4.45 -0.76 -32.03
CA GLN A 178 -4.38 0.12 -33.22
C GLN A 178 -4.90 1.53 -32.96
N GLU A 179 -5.35 1.83 -31.73
CA GLU A 179 -6.08 3.05 -31.34
C GLU A 179 -5.33 3.82 -30.23
N ASN A 180 -6.01 4.72 -29.52
CA ASN A 180 -5.45 5.33 -28.32
C ASN A 180 -5.67 4.43 -27.10
N LEU A 181 -4.57 4.02 -26.47
CA LEU A 181 -4.58 3.19 -25.26
C LEU A 181 -3.85 3.89 -24.12
N THR A 182 -4.54 4.04 -22.99
CA THR A 182 -3.96 4.44 -21.71
C THR A 182 -4.01 3.29 -20.72
N LEU A 183 -2.85 2.92 -20.15
CA LEU A 183 -2.72 1.98 -19.06
C LEU A 183 -2.27 2.71 -17.81
N THR A 184 -3.05 2.62 -16.73
CA THR A 184 -2.75 3.26 -15.44
C THR A 184 -2.82 2.22 -14.33
N ASP A 185 -1.80 2.13 -13.48
CA ASP A 185 -1.78 1.17 -12.37
C ASP A 185 -2.18 -0.26 -12.81
N ALA A 186 -1.63 -0.72 -13.94
CA ALA A 186 -1.95 -2.01 -14.57
C ALA A 186 -0.73 -2.95 -14.58
N ILE A 187 -0.97 -4.27 -14.67
CA ILE A 187 0.08 -5.28 -14.87
C ILE A 187 -0.18 -6.05 -16.17
N VAL A 188 0.72 -5.99 -17.14
CA VAL A 188 0.68 -6.87 -18.33
C VAL A 188 1.80 -7.89 -18.20
N SER A 189 1.45 -9.15 -17.91
CA SER A 189 2.47 -10.16 -17.61
C SER A 189 2.23 -11.55 -18.16
N ARG A 190 3.31 -12.29 -18.42
CA ARG A 190 3.28 -13.70 -18.87
C ARG A 190 2.50 -13.91 -20.17
N ASN A 191 2.56 -12.93 -21.07
CA ASN A 191 1.97 -13.04 -22.39
C ASN A 191 3.00 -13.44 -23.44
N PHE A 192 2.54 -14.10 -24.50
CA PHE A 192 3.37 -14.63 -25.56
C PHE A 192 2.86 -14.24 -26.95
N SER A 193 3.76 -13.78 -27.81
CA SER A 193 3.48 -13.58 -29.23
C SER A 193 4.44 -14.37 -30.10
N GLY A 194 3.87 -15.21 -30.98
CA GLY A 194 4.64 -15.89 -32.02
C GLY A 194 5.24 -14.94 -33.07
N SER A 195 4.79 -13.69 -33.12
CA SER A 195 5.33 -12.62 -33.96
C SER A 195 5.88 -11.51 -33.06
N ASN A 196 5.33 -10.29 -33.09
CA ASN A 196 5.82 -9.13 -32.32
C ASN A 196 4.91 -8.80 -31.14
N GLY A 197 5.44 -8.10 -30.14
CA GLY A 197 4.68 -7.57 -29.00
C GLY A 197 4.17 -8.69 -28.11
N GLY A 198 5.03 -9.27 -27.27
CA GLY A 198 4.65 -10.33 -26.36
C GLY A 198 3.59 -9.86 -25.36
N GLY A 199 3.87 -8.76 -24.66
CA GLY A 199 2.91 -8.05 -23.83
C GLY A 199 1.96 -7.21 -24.69
N ILE A 200 2.51 -6.20 -25.36
CA ILE A 200 1.75 -5.21 -26.11
C ILE A 200 2.32 -5.06 -27.52
N TYR A 201 1.44 -5.10 -28.52
CA TYR A 201 1.72 -4.63 -29.87
C TYR A 201 0.93 -3.35 -30.12
N ASN A 202 1.64 -2.26 -30.41
CA ASN A 202 1.08 -0.93 -30.56
C ASN A 202 1.30 -0.35 -31.95
N LYS A 203 0.22 0.18 -32.53
CA LYS A 203 0.22 0.98 -33.76
C LYS A 203 -0.46 2.34 -33.63
N GLY A 204 -1.23 2.58 -32.56
CA GLY A 204 -1.79 3.89 -32.24
C GLY A 204 -0.98 4.57 -31.13
N ASN A 205 -1.60 5.45 -30.35
CA ASN A 205 -0.93 6.12 -29.23
C ASN A 205 -0.99 5.26 -27.97
N LEU A 206 0.15 5.00 -27.33
CA LEU A 206 0.22 4.22 -26.10
C LEU A 206 0.77 5.07 -24.95
N THR A 207 -0.03 5.26 -23.92
CA THR A 207 0.37 5.88 -22.65
C THR A 207 0.38 4.83 -21.54
N ILE A 208 1.48 4.75 -20.80
CA ILE A 208 1.66 3.82 -19.67
C ILE A 208 2.10 4.63 -18.46
N THR A 209 1.30 4.60 -17.40
CA THR A 209 1.55 5.34 -16.16
C THR A 209 1.44 4.40 -14.97
N LYS A 210 2.42 4.46 -14.06
CA LYS A 210 2.45 3.66 -12.81
C LYS A 210 2.19 2.16 -12.99
N SER A 211 2.56 1.61 -14.15
CA SER A 211 2.20 0.25 -14.54
C SER A 211 3.43 -0.65 -14.65
N THR A 212 3.20 -1.96 -14.65
CA THR A 212 4.25 -2.97 -14.81
C THR A 212 4.01 -3.84 -16.04
N ILE A 213 5.01 -3.94 -16.92
CA ILE A 213 5.00 -4.85 -18.07
C ILE A 213 6.12 -5.87 -17.87
N SER A 214 5.78 -7.10 -17.49
CA SER A 214 6.78 -8.08 -17.06
C SER A 214 6.60 -9.51 -17.53
N ASP A 215 7.68 -10.29 -17.60
CA ASP A 215 7.64 -11.72 -17.96
C ASP A 215 6.96 -12.02 -19.32
N ASN A 216 6.88 -11.05 -20.23
CA ASN A 216 6.29 -11.26 -21.54
C ASN A 216 7.34 -11.72 -22.55
N SER A 217 6.92 -12.46 -23.58
CA SER A 217 7.85 -13.03 -24.55
C SER A 217 7.37 -12.95 -26.00
N SER A 218 8.30 -12.66 -26.91
CA SER A 218 8.06 -12.58 -28.35
C SER A 218 9.07 -13.41 -29.14
N ASN A 219 8.59 -14.14 -30.14
CA ASN A 219 9.45 -14.84 -31.08
C ASN A 219 10.14 -13.92 -32.11
N LEU A 220 9.78 -12.64 -32.18
CA LEU A 220 10.45 -11.64 -33.02
C LEU A 220 10.92 -10.46 -32.18
N SER A 221 10.17 -9.35 -32.14
CA SER A 221 10.59 -8.11 -31.49
C SER A 221 9.56 -7.58 -30.51
N GLY A 222 10.02 -6.86 -29.49
CA GLY A 222 9.18 -6.30 -28.44
C GLY A 222 8.63 -7.40 -27.54
N GLY A 223 9.46 -7.95 -26.66
CA GLY A 223 9.02 -8.97 -25.70
C GLY A 223 7.95 -8.40 -24.78
N GLY A 224 8.24 -7.25 -24.16
CA GLY A 224 7.25 -6.44 -23.46
C GLY A 224 6.39 -5.67 -24.44
N ILE A 225 6.98 -4.72 -25.15
CA ILE A 225 6.28 -3.77 -26.02
C ILE A 225 6.93 -3.71 -27.41
N TYR A 226 6.11 -3.83 -28.44
CA TYR A 226 6.45 -3.43 -29.81
C TYR A 226 5.62 -2.20 -30.18
N SER A 227 6.24 -1.13 -30.67
CA SER A 227 5.51 0.03 -31.17
C SER A 227 5.99 0.50 -32.53
N GLN A 228 5.03 0.91 -33.37
CA GLN A 228 5.24 1.60 -34.64
C GLN A 228 4.88 3.10 -34.60
N ASP A 229 4.23 3.54 -33.53
CA ASP A 229 3.85 4.93 -33.30
C ASP A 229 4.30 5.37 -31.89
N SER A 230 3.66 6.38 -31.33
CA SER A 230 4.06 7.07 -30.12
C SER A 230 3.84 6.22 -28.87
N ILE A 231 4.86 6.16 -28.02
CA ILE A 231 4.76 5.57 -26.68
C ILE A 231 5.21 6.62 -25.66
N THR A 232 4.39 6.84 -24.64
CA THR A 232 4.76 7.58 -23.44
C THR A 232 4.73 6.65 -22.24
N ILE A 233 5.84 6.51 -21.53
CA ILE A 233 5.96 5.69 -20.33
C ILE A 233 6.41 6.57 -19.18
N THR A 234 5.61 6.65 -18.13
CA THR A 234 5.86 7.49 -16.96
C THR A 234 5.73 6.68 -15.68
N ASN A 235 6.68 6.82 -14.74
CA ASN A 235 6.62 6.17 -13.42
C ASN A 235 6.39 4.65 -13.47
N SER A 236 6.89 3.94 -14.48
CA SER A 236 6.49 2.55 -14.77
C SER A 236 7.69 1.59 -14.83
N THR A 237 7.41 0.30 -14.67
CA THR A 237 8.44 -0.76 -14.69
C THR A 237 8.25 -1.70 -15.87
N ILE A 238 9.29 -1.90 -16.68
CA ILE A 238 9.32 -2.85 -17.79
C ILE A 238 10.41 -3.88 -17.51
N SER A 239 10.05 -5.06 -17.00
CA SER A 239 11.04 -6.01 -16.48
C SER A 239 10.93 -7.43 -17.02
N ASP A 240 12.06 -8.14 -17.11
CA ASP A 240 12.09 -9.59 -17.33
C ASP A 240 11.38 -10.07 -18.61
N ASN A 241 11.21 -9.18 -19.58
CA ASN A 241 10.62 -9.52 -20.87
C ASN A 241 11.70 -10.04 -21.83
N SER A 242 11.29 -10.90 -22.77
CA SER A 242 12.22 -11.53 -23.71
C SER A 242 11.78 -11.48 -25.17
N ALA A 243 12.71 -11.22 -26.09
CA ALA A 243 12.47 -11.26 -27.52
C ALA A 243 13.59 -12.00 -28.26
N SER A 244 13.28 -12.80 -29.28
CA SER A 244 14.34 -13.50 -30.01
C SER A 244 15.23 -12.56 -30.84
N SER A 245 14.68 -11.42 -31.29
CA SER A 245 15.33 -10.48 -32.22
C SER A 245 15.66 -9.16 -31.55
N ARG A 246 14.70 -8.23 -31.40
CA ARG A 246 14.97 -6.83 -30.99
C ARG A 246 14.07 -6.41 -29.84
N GLY A 247 14.60 -5.65 -28.89
CA GLY A 247 13.82 -5.03 -27.82
C GLY A 247 13.20 -6.09 -26.90
N GLY A 248 13.97 -6.61 -25.95
CA GLY A 248 13.44 -7.56 -24.97
C GLY A 248 12.33 -6.90 -24.17
N GLY A 249 12.62 -5.73 -23.59
CA GLY A 249 11.63 -4.85 -22.98
C GLY A 249 10.81 -4.15 -24.06
N ILE A 250 11.43 -3.25 -24.81
CA ILE A 250 10.74 -2.36 -25.76
C ILE A 250 11.46 -2.34 -27.12
N PHE A 251 10.68 -2.46 -28.20
CA PHE A 251 11.11 -2.18 -29.56
C PHE A 251 10.30 -1.02 -30.14
N ASN A 252 10.96 0.11 -30.38
CA ASN A 252 10.41 1.27 -31.07
C ASN A 252 10.85 1.26 -32.55
N GLU A 253 9.90 1.12 -33.47
CA GLU A 253 10.14 1.18 -34.91
C GLU A 253 9.51 2.42 -35.50
N ASP A 254 10.33 3.30 -36.11
CA ASP A 254 9.90 4.54 -36.78
C ASP A 254 9.16 5.58 -35.90
N GLY A 255 8.62 5.19 -34.73
CA GLY A 255 7.84 6.03 -33.81
C GLY A 255 8.66 6.88 -32.83
N ILE A 256 7.94 7.55 -31.94
CA ILE A 256 8.50 8.40 -30.87
C ILE A 256 8.30 7.69 -29.53
N ALA A 257 9.39 7.40 -28.82
CA ALA A 257 9.34 6.86 -27.48
C ALA A 257 9.79 7.92 -26.47
N THR A 258 8.91 8.28 -25.54
CA THR A 258 9.24 9.12 -24.37
C THR A 258 9.12 8.27 -23.13
N ILE A 259 10.22 8.15 -22.38
CA ILE A 259 10.28 7.35 -21.15
C ILE A 259 10.79 8.25 -20.04
N THR A 260 9.97 8.44 -19.01
CA THR A 260 10.22 9.36 -17.89
C THR A 260 10.04 8.61 -16.57
N ASN A 261 10.94 8.84 -15.60
CA ASN A 261 10.83 8.31 -14.24
C ASN A 261 10.62 6.79 -14.15
N SER A 262 11.17 6.02 -15.09
CA SER A 262 10.80 4.61 -15.28
C SER A 262 12.00 3.68 -15.19
N THR A 263 11.73 2.40 -14.90
CA THR A 263 12.76 1.35 -14.80
C THR A 263 12.57 0.28 -15.85
N ILE A 264 13.63 0.03 -16.61
CA ILE A 264 13.69 -1.02 -17.63
C ILE A 264 14.78 -2.01 -17.19
N SER A 265 14.40 -3.20 -16.72
CA SER A 265 15.34 -4.12 -16.08
C SER A 265 15.20 -5.60 -16.43
N GLY A 266 16.29 -6.36 -16.38
CA GLY A 266 16.24 -7.82 -16.55
C GLY A 266 15.79 -8.33 -17.93
N ASN A 267 15.57 -7.45 -18.91
CA ASN A 267 15.01 -7.83 -20.21
C ASN A 267 16.08 -8.42 -21.14
N ILE A 268 15.67 -9.34 -22.03
CA ILE A 268 16.58 -10.15 -22.85
C ILE A 268 16.22 -10.08 -24.35
N ALA A 269 17.19 -9.76 -25.22
CA ALA A 269 17.02 -9.91 -26.67
C ALA A 269 18.34 -10.16 -27.42
N THR A 270 18.32 -10.27 -28.76
CA THR A 270 19.56 -10.22 -29.55
C THR A 270 20.04 -8.77 -29.75
N PHE A 271 19.15 -7.80 -29.92
CA PHE A 271 19.50 -6.40 -30.09
C PHE A 271 18.67 -5.52 -29.16
N GLY A 272 19.30 -4.80 -28.21
CA GLY A 272 18.55 -3.99 -27.25
C GLY A 272 17.81 -4.88 -26.27
N GLY A 273 18.51 -5.40 -25.24
CA GLY A 273 17.87 -6.22 -24.20
C GLY A 273 16.75 -5.43 -23.52
N GLY A 274 17.08 -4.24 -23.01
CA GLY A 274 16.11 -3.31 -22.43
C GLY A 274 15.28 -2.60 -23.51
N PHE A 275 15.95 -1.80 -24.34
CA PHE A 275 15.30 -0.94 -25.33
C PHE A 275 16.02 -0.98 -26.69
N ASN A 276 15.24 -1.09 -27.76
CA ASN A 276 15.74 -1.00 -29.13
C ASN A 276 15.00 0.09 -29.91
N ASN A 277 15.74 1.12 -30.33
CA ASN A 277 15.25 2.18 -31.19
C ASN A 277 15.71 1.95 -32.63
N PHE A 278 14.77 1.63 -33.52
CA PHE A 278 15.05 1.37 -34.93
C PHE A 278 14.37 2.41 -35.79
N ARG A 279 15.17 3.30 -36.41
CA ARG A 279 14.69 4.40 -37.26
C ARG A 279 13.76 5.43 -36.57
N GLY A 280 13.43 5.25 -35.29
CA GLY A 280 12.60 6.16 -34.50
C GLY A 280 13.39 7.21 -33.73
N ASN A 281 12.65 7.98 -32.91
CA ASN A 281 13.19 8.95 -31.97
C ASN A 281 12.91 8.50 -30.53
N ALA A 282 13.90 8.60 -29.66
CA ALA A 282 13.76 8.24 -28.24
C ALA A 282 14.20 9.38 -27.33
N ASN A 283 13.37 9.70 -26.33
CA ASN A 283 13.65 10.62 -25.25
C ASN A 283 13.57 9.85 -23.93
N LEU A 284 14.73 9.56 -23.36
CA LEU A 284 14.88 8.78 -22.14
C LEU A 284 15.31 9.74 -21.03
N ILE A 285 14.41 9.99 -20.09
CA ILE A 285 14.50 11.08 -19.14
C ILE A 285 14.39 10.47 -17.74
N ASN A 286 15.32 10.80 -16.85
CA ASN A 286 15.16 10.47 -15.43
C ASN A 286 14.85 8.98 -15.17
N SER A 287 15.48 8.09 -15.95
CA SER A 287 15.08 6.68 -16.01
C SER A 287 16.28 5.74 -15.86
N THR A 288 16.02 4.54 -15.33
CA THR A 288 17.04 3.53 -15.04
C THR A 288 16.91 2.32 -15.97
N PHE A 289 18.00 1.98 -16.67
CA PHE A 289 18.13 0.78 -17.50
C PHE A 289 19.17 -0.15 -16.87
N SER A 290 18.73 -1.23 -16.23
CA SER A 290 19.64 -2.06 -15.41
C SER A 290 19.49 -3.57 -15.58
N GLY A 291 20.59 -4.31 -15.61
CA GLY A 291 20.55 -5.78 -15.67
C GLY A 291 20.01 -6.37 -16.99
N ASN A 292 19.85 -5.58 -18.05
CA ASN A 292 19.34 -6.08 -19.33
C ASN A 292 20.42 -6.81 -20.15
N SER A 293 20.04 -7.78 -20.98
CA SER A 293 20.97 -8.65 -21.70
C SER A 293 20.73 -8.74 -23.21
N ALA A 294 21.80 -8.55 -23.98
CA ALA A 294 21.87 -8.82 -25.41
C ALA A 294 22.63 -10.13 -25.69
N ILE A 295 21.91 -11.20 -26.00
CA ILE A 295 22.42 -12.57 -26.11
C ILE A 295 22.67 -13.01 -27.57
N GLY A 296 23.38 -14.13 -27.74
CA GLY A 296 23.68 -14.73 -29.04
C GLY A 296 24.89 -14.09 -29.77
N LYS A 297 25.39 -14.74 -30.84
CA LYS A 297 26.65 -14.29 -31.48
C LYS A 297 26.63 -12.85 -32.02
N ASN A 298 25.45 -12.29 -32.26
CA ASN A 298 25.24 -10.93 -32.73
C ASN A 298 24.72 -9.98 -31.63
N GLY A 299 24.75 -10.41 -30.37
CA GLY A 299 24.18 -9.70 -29.22
C GLY A 299 24.79 -8.33 -28.98
N VAL A 300 24.03 -7.25 -29.18
CA VAL A 300 24.51 -5.87 -28.98
C VAL A 300 23.48 -4.98 -28.29
N GLY A 301 23.95 -4.00 -27.50
CA GLY A 301 23.08 -3.08 -26.77
C GLY A 301 22.33 -3.81 -25.67
N GLY A 302 22.99 -4.23 -24.61
CA GLY A 302 22.32 -4.92 -23.49
C GLY A 302 21.22 -4.04 -22.90
N GLY A 303 21.58 -2.82 -22.50
CA GLY A 303 20.62 -1.79 -22.09
C GLY A 303 19.87 -1.23 -23.29
N ILE A 304 20.57 -0.52 -24.17
CA ILE A 304 19.99 0.24 -25.28
C ILE A 304 20.69 -0.09 -26.61
N SER A 305 19.90 -0.30 -27.65
CA SER A 305 20.39 -0.40 -29.03
C SER A 305 19.69 0.62 -29.92
N ASN A 306 20.43 1.60 -30.42
CA ASN A 306 19.95 2.64 -31.31
C ASN A 306 20.50 2.41 -32.73
N TYR A 307 19.60 2.29 -33.70
CA TYR A 307 19.94 1.83 -35.04
C TYR A 307 19.19 2.68 -36.08
N ASN A 308 19.93 3.45 -36.88
CA ASN A 308 19.38 4.41 -37.84
C ASN A 308 18.40 5.45 -37.23
N GLY A 309 18.36 5.60 -35.90
CA GLY A 309 17.46 6.51 -35.20
C GLY A 309 18.21 7.59 -34.39
N ASN A 310 17.43 8.40 -33.68
CA ASN A 310 17.95 9.35 -32.70
C ASN A 310 17.54 8.92 -31.29
N ALA A 311 18.46 9.00 -30.34
CA ALA A 311 18.15 8.84 -28.92
C ALA A 311 18.73 10.01 -28.11
N SER A 312 17.98 10.49 -27.13
CA SER A 312 18.48 11.41 -26.10
C SER A 312 18.32 10.73 -24.75
N LEU A 313 19.39 10.73 -23.96
CA LEU A 313 19.35 10.34 -22.55
C LEU A 313 19.65 11.59 -21.74
N SER A 314 18.72 11.95 -20.87
CA SER A 314 18.84 13.09 -19.96
C SER A 314 18.64 12.60 -18.55
N ASN A 315 19.55 12.93 -17.63
CA ASN A 315 19.43 12.58 -16.23
C ASN A 315 19.16 11.08 -16.03
N SER A 316 19.76 10.18 -16.80
CA SER A 316 19.37 8.75 -16.82
C SER A 316 20.53 7.83 -16.47
N THR A 317 20.23 6.66 -15.91
CA THR A 317 21.24 5.67 -15.51
C THR A 317 21.14 4.42 -16.38
N VAL A 318 22.22 4.02 -17.04
CA VAL A 318 22.35 2.77 -17.79
C VAL A 318 23.48 1.96 -17.17
N SER A 319 23.18 0.97 -16.34
CA SER A 319 24.18 0.28 -15.52
C SER A 319 23.96 -1.22 -15.45
N GLY A 320 25.01 -2.03 -15.24
CA GLY A 320 24.85 -3.47 -15.01
C GLY A 320 24.32 -4.25 -16.21
N ASN A 321 24.39 -3.70 -17.43
CA ASN A 321 23.83 -4.33 -18.62
C ASN A 321 24.87 -5.23 -19.31
N SER A 322 24.42 -6.24 -20.05
CA SER A 322 25.31 -7.22 -20.67
C SER A 322 25.06 -7.37 -22.17
N ALA A 323 26.13 -7.48 -22.96
CA ALA A 323 26.04 -7.86 -24.36
C ALA A 323 27.08 -8.92 -24.66
N SER A 324 26.76 -9.85 -25.55
CA SER A 324 27.68 -10.93 -25.95
C SER A 324 28.65 -10.55 -27.06
N ASN A 325 28.43 -9.42 -27.74
CA ASN A 325 29.35 -8.86 -28.74
C ASN A 325 29.86 -7.47 -28.33
N LYS A 326 29.01 -6.43 -28.32
CA LYS A 326 29.42 -5.03 -28.12
C LYS A 326 28.35 -4.15 -27.49
N GLY A 327 28.79 -3.16 -26.72
CA GLY A 327 27.91 -2.13 -26.16
C GLY A 327 26.92 -2.75 -25.19
N GLY A 328 27.42 -3.34 -24.10
CA GLY A 328 26.58 -3.83 -23.00
C GLY A 328 25.62 -2.74 -22.51
N GLY A 329 26.10 -1.51 -22.35
CA GLY A 329 25.25 -0.37 -22.04
C GLY A 329 24.47 0.09 -23.27
N ILE A 330 25.16 0.77 -24.19
CA ILE A 330 24.57 1.39 -25.38
C ILE A 330 25.30 0.93 -26.65
N PHE A 331 24.54 0.50 -27.65
CA PHE A 331 25.02 0.26 -29.01
C PHE A 331 24.42 1.26 -30.00
N ASN A 332 25.26 1.96 -30.76
CA ASN A 332 24.87 2.95 -31.76
C ASN A 332 25.34 2.56 -33.16
N TYR A 333 24.41 2.44 -34.12
CA TYR A 333 24.74 2.12 -35.51
C TYR A 333 24.05 3.05 -36.51
N SER A 334 24.86 3.80 -37.26
CA SER A 334 24.40 4.81 -38.22
C SER A 334 23.34 5.75 -37.62
N SER A 335 23.55 6.12 -36.36
CA SER A 335 22.59 6.77 -35.49
C SER A 335 23.22 7.91 -34.69
N VAL A 336 22.37 8.73 -34.08
CA VAL A 336 22.81 9.79 -33.15
C VAL A 336 22.28 9.48 -31.76
N THR A 337 23.17 9.47 -30.76
CA THR A 337 22.76 9.48 -29.35
C THR A 337 23.31 10.71 -28.66
N SER A 338 22.44 11.45 -27.98
CA SER A 338 22.82 12.57 -27.12
C SER A 338 22.78 12.11 -25.67
N LEU A 339 23.81 12.44 -24.90
CA LEU A 339 23.87 12.18 -23.47
C LEU A 339 23.93 13.53 -22.74
N THR A 340 23.10 13.68 -21.72
CA THR A 340 23.03 14.84 -20.83
C THR A 340 22.86 14.40 -19.37
N ASN A 341 23.73 14.83 -18.45
CA ASN A 341 23.62 14.53 -17.00
C ASN A 341 23.39 13.04 -16.67
N SER A 342 23.90 12.12 -17.49
CA SER A 342 23.54 10.69 -17.45
C SER A 342 24.72 9.79 -17.07
N ILE A 343 24.45 8.59 -16.57
CA ILE A 343 25.47 7.57 -16.26
C ILE A 343 25.34 6.40 -17.24
N VAL A 344 26.45 5.93 -17.79
CA VAL A 344 26.55 4.67 -18.55
C VAL A 344 27.76 3.88 -18.05
N ALA A 345 27.54 2.80 -17.30
CA ALA A 345 28.62 2.12 -16.58
C ALA A 345 28.33 0.63 -16.35
N ASN A 346 29.28 -0.07 -15.70
CA ASN A 346 29.13 -1.42 -15.18
C ASN A 346 28.62 -2.43 -16.20
N SER A 347 28.93 -2.21 -17.49
CA SER A 347 28.36 -3.01 -18.58
C SER A 347 29.39 -3.92 -19.25
N THR A 348 28.98 -5.13 -19.62
CA THR A 348 29.90 -6.10 -20.24
C THR A 348 30.09 -5.83 -21.75
N ASN A 349 31.29 -6.09 -22.27
CA ASN A 349 31.66 -5.81 -23.67
C ASN A 349 31.48 -4.33 -24.09
N GLY A 350 31.68 -3.45 -23.11
CA GLY A 350 31.81 -2.00 -23.25
C GLY A 350 30.53 -1.25 -22.91
N ASP A 351 30.66 -0.10 -22.28
CA ASP A 351 29.54 0.77 -21.89
C ASP A 351 28.89 1.39 -23.11
N ILE A 352 29.69 1.88 -24.06
CA ILE A 352 29.18 2.49 -25.29
C ILE A 352 29.96 1.98 -26.50
N PHE A 353 29.25 1.46 -27.50
CA PHE A 353 29.82 1.20 -28.82
C PHE A 353 29.16 2.07 -29.88
N PHE A 354 29.97 2.65 -30.78
CA PHE A 354 29.47 3.36 -31.96
C PHE A 354 30.34 3.04 -33.18
N ASN A 355 29.71 2.94 -34.36
CA ASN A 355 30.42 2.71 -35.62
C ASN A 355 30.83 4.05 -36.28
N ASN A 356 31.57 3.98 -37.40
CA ASN A 356 32.07 5.17 -38.10
C ASN A 356 30.97 6.06 -38.72
N SER A 357 29.74 5.56 -38.85
CA SER A 357 28.58 6.32 -39.34
C SER A 357 27.68 6.84 -38.22
N SER A 358 28.02 6.55 -36.96
CA SER A 358 27.32 7.02 -35.77
C SER A 358 28.00 8.24 -35.16
N SER A 359 27.25 9.01 -34.38
CA SER A 359 27.81 10.09 -33.55
C SER A 359 27.21 10.07 -32.16
N ILE A 360 28.04 10.37 -31.16
CA ILE A 360 27.61 10.67 -29.80
C ILE A 360 27.72 12.18 -29.61
N LYS A 361 26.63 12.82 -29.22
CA LYS A 361 26.60 14.22 -28.82
C LYS A 361 26.70 14.27 -27.30
N ASN A 362 27.82 14.77 -26.79
CA ASN A 362 27.94 15.03 -25.36
C ASN A 362 27.40 16.42 -25.06
N GLN A 363 26.33 16.50 -24.27
CA GLN A 363 25.79 17.72 -23.72
C GLN A 363 25.90 17.63 -22.19
N GLY A 364 26.24 18.73 -21.52
CA GLY A 364 26.51 18.69 -20.08
C GLY A 364 27.69 17.79 -19.66
N VAL A 365 27.56 17.22 -18.46
CA VAL A 365 28.46 16.24 -17.85
C VAL A 365 27.68 14.92 -17.78
N ASN A 366 28.13 13.83 -18.35
CA ASN A 366 27.61 12.45 -18.18
C ASN A 366 28.60 11.59 -17.34
N LEU A 367 28.56 10.26 -17.30
CA LEU A 367 29.65 9.43 -16.74
C LEU A 367 29.75 8.18 -17.59
N VAL A 368 30.94 7.86 -18.09
CA VAL A 368 31.17 6.64 -18.88
C VAL A 368 32.41 5.94 -18.36
N GLU A 369 32.23 4.77 -17.74
CA GLU A 369 33.26 4.13 -16.92
C GLU A 369 34.46 3.63 -17.77
N ASP A 370 34.19 2.97 -18.89
CA ASP A 370 35.18 2.21 -19.67
C ASP A 370 36.01 3.03 -20.68
N ARG A 371 35.85 4.36 -20.70
CA ARG A 371 36.52 5.30 -21.63
C ARG A 371 36.15 5.17 -23.11
N SER A 372 34.98 4.60 -23.42
CA SER A 372 34.50 4.53 -24.80
C SER A 372 34.36 5.90 -25.48
N LEU A 373 34.28 6.99 -24.71
CA LEU A 373 34.32 8.38 -25.19
C LEU A 373 35.64 9.05 -24.79
N ILE A 374 36.44 9.52 -25.77
CA ILE A 374 37.85 9.87 -25.55
C ILE A 374 38.13 11.38 -25.51
N ARG A 375 37.16 12.29 -25.70
CA ARG A 375 37.47 13.71 -25.94
C ARG A 375 36.60 14.81 -25.34
N GLU A 376 35.34 14.59 -24.97
CA GLU A 376 34.47 15.71 -24.53
C GLU A 376 33.55 15.23 -23.41
N ASN A 377 34.05 15.35 -22.17
CA ASN A 377 33.53 14.83 -20.88
C ASN A 377 33.38 13.24 -20.91
N ILE A 378 33.54 12.39 -19.87
CA ILE A 378 33.47 12.53 -18.40
C ILE A 378 34.22 11.39 -17.65
N ILE A 379 34.57 11.68 -16.39
CA ILE A 379 34.98 10.80 -15.28
C ILE A 379 34.98 9.30 -15.64
N ASN A 380 36.16 8.83 -16.05
CA ASN A 380 36.44 7.41 -16.27
C ASN A 380 36.72 6.71 -14.93
N GLN A 381 35.73 6.71 -14.06
CA GLN A 381 35.77 6.10 -12.75
C GLN A 381 34.47 5.32 -12.55
N ASP A 382 34.53 4.30 -11.69
CA ASP A 382 33.35 3.60 -11.22
C ASP A 382 32.37 4.61 -10.60
N PRO A 383 31.10 4.68 -11.05
CA PRO A 383 30.11 5.56 -10.45
C PRO A 383 29.72 5.16 -9.02
N ASN A 384 30.17 4.03 -8.49
CA ASN A 384 29.88 3.55 -7.14
C ASN A 384 28.37 3.63 -6.81
N LEU A 385 27.56 2.99 -7.66
CA LEU A 385 26.11 2.97 -7.54
C LEU A 385 25.66 1.89 -6.54
N SER A 386 24.52 2.11 -5.88
CA SER A 386 23.81 1.04 -5.19
C SER A 386 23.38 -0.08 -6.16
N PRO A 387 23.05 -1.28 -5.64
CA PRO A 387 22.24 -2.24 -6.39
C PRO A 387 20.94 -1.61 -6.89
N LEU A 388 20.33 -2.20 -7.92
CA LEU A 388 18.96 -1.86 -8.28
C LEU A 388 18.06 -2.34 -7.15
N GLN A 389 17.43 -1.39 -6.46
CA GLN A 389 16.62 -1.67 -5.28
C GLN A 389 15.55 -0.58 -5.13
N ASP A 390 14.61 -0.80 -4.23
CA ASP A 390 13.64 0.24 -3.86
C ASP A 390 14.37 1.26 -2.96
N ASN A 391 14.42 2.51 -3.43
CA ASN A 391 14.96 3.64 -2.68
C ASN A 391 13.90 4.74 -2.49
N GLY A 392 12.63 4.34 -2.43
CA GLY A 392 11.47 5.22 -2.50
C GLY A 392 11.05 5.51 -3.93
N GLY A 393 9.82 6.01 -4.09
CA GLY A 393 9.24 6.36 -5.38
C GLY A 393 8.44 5.22 -6.04
N PHE A 394 8.04 5.44 -7.30
CA PHE A 394 7.21 4.48 -8.05
C PHE A 394 7.98 3.31 -8.66
N THR A 395 9.30 3.43 -8.85
CA THR A 395 10.12 2.43 -9.55
C THR A 395 11.47 2.23 -8.87
N LEU A 396 12.08 1.05 -9.04
CA LEU A 396 13.40 0.75 -8.47
C LEU A 396 14.48 1.64 -9.08
N THR A 397 15.43 2.10 -8.29
CA THR A 397 16.50 3.01 -8.73
C THR A 397 17.89 2.52 -8.32
N GLN A 398 18.92 3.16 -8.88
CA GLN A 398 20.30 3.01 -8.43
C GLN A 398 20.84 4.38 -8.00
N ILE A 399 21.15 4.53 -6.72
CA ILE A 399 21.59 5.80 -6.14
C ILE A 399 23.12 5.85 -6.11
N PRO A 400 23.75 6.99 -6.49
CA PRO A 400 25.16 7.24 -6.22
C PRO A 400 25.48 7.13 -4.72
N LEU A 401 26.39 6.24 -4.35
CA LEU A 401 26.79 6.09 -2.93
C LEU A 401 27.82 7.15 -2.52
N ALA A 402 28.07 7.27 -1.22
CA ALA A 402 29.05 8.21 -0.67
C ALA A 402 30.42 8.14 -1.40
N ASN A 403 30.96 9.31 -1.74
CA ASN A 403 32.17 9.51 -2.55
C ASN A 403 32.04 9.09 -4.01
N SER A 404 30.83 8.84 -4.50
CA SER A 404 30.61 8.63 -5.93
C SER A 404 31.07 9.86 -6.73
N PRO A 405 31.75 9.66 -7.86
CA PRO A 405 32.07 10.75 -8.78
C PRO A 405 30.84 11.36 -9.48
N ALA A 406 29.65 10.77 -9.32
CA ALA A 406 28.41 11.28 -9.90
C ALA A 406 27.74 12.38 -9.05
N LEU A 407 28.11 12.48 -7.76
CA LEU A 407 27.51 13.41 -6.81
C LEU A 407 27.83 14.88 -7.14
N ASP A 408 26.81 15.72 -7.21
CA ASP A 408 26.87 17.18 -7.42
C ASP A 408 27.72 17.58 -8.65
N THR A 409 27.69 16.78 -9.73
CA THR A 409 28.58 16.99 -10.89
C THR A 409 27.86 17.32 -12.20
N GLY A 410 26.54 17.23 -12.23
CA GLY A 410 25.73 17.57 -13.39
C GLY A 410 25.63 19.08 -13.64
N ILE A 411 24.84 19.45 -14.65
CA ILE A 411 24.62 20.85 -15.01
C ILE A 411 23.12 21.14 -15.00
N ASN A 412 22.67 21.97 -14.05
CA ASN A 412 21.25 22.28 -13.84
C ASN A 412 20.56 22.89 -15.07
N SER A 413 21.27 23.72 -15.84
CA SER A 413 20.70 24.36 -17.04
C SER A 413 20.38 23.39 -18.18
N PHE A 414 20.76 22.11 -18.06
CA PHE A 414 20.46 21.06 -19.01
C PHE A 414 19.39 20.08 -18.51
N ILE A 415 18.78 20.34 -17.34
CA ILE A 415 17.58 19.62 -16.91
C ILE A 415 16.47 19.91 -17.91
N VAL A 416 15.83 18.84 -18.39
CA VAL A 416 14.78 18.93 -19.41
C VAL A 416 13.50 19.54 -18.84
N PRO A 417 12.68 20.19 -19.68
CA PRO A 417 11.37 20.66 -19.25
C PRO A 417 10.47 19.50 -18.80
N ASP A 418 9.65 19.75 -17.80
CA ASP A 418 8.55 18.95 -17.31
C ASP A 418 7.39 19.01 -18.31
N THR A 419 7.48 18.28 -19.41
CA THR A 419 6.40 18.29 -20.41
C THR A 419 5.15 17.52 -19.99
N SER A 420 5.18 16.84 -18.84
CA SER A 420 4.13 15.92 -18.38
C SER A 420 3.48 16.37 -17.08
N ASP A 421 3.77 17.59 -16.63
CA ASP A 421 3.24 18.18 -15.40
C ASP A 421 3.33 17.20 -14.22
N LEU A 422 4.55 16.74 -13.95
CA LEU A 422 4.76 15.65 -13.02
C LEU A 422 4.35 16.05 -11.58
N ASN A 423 4.43 17.34 -11.23
CA ASN A 423 4.00 17.86 -9.93
C ASN A 423 2.54 18.36 -9.89
N GLY A 424 1.79 18.28 -11.00
CA GLY A 424 0.37 18.63 -11.06
C GLY A 424 0.07 20.12 -10.87
N ASN A 425 1.02 21.00 -11.21
CA ASN A 425 0.85 22.45 -11.09
C ASN A 425 0.39 23.12 -12.38
N GLU A 426 0.00 22.33 -13.39
CA GLU A 426 -0.42 22.74 -14.74
C GLU A 426 0.68 23.47 -15.55
N ASN A 427 1.93 23.50 -15.06
CA ASN A 427 3.05 24.14 -15.73
C ASN A 427 3.95 23.13 -16.44
N SER A 428 3.57 22.74 -17.65
CA SER A 428 4.35 21.79 -18.46
C SER A 428 5.63 22.37 -19.13
N LYS A 429 6.12 23.53 -18.68
CA LYS A 429 7.25 24.26 -19.31
C LYS A 429 8.41 24.55 -18.36
N GLU A 430 8.27 24.31 -17.07
CA GLU A 430 9.39 24.40 -16.12
C GLU A 430 10.32 23.20 -16.25
N PRO A 431 11.55 23.20 -15.69
CA PRO A 431 12.36 21.99 -15.60
C PRO A 431 11.68 20.90 -14.76
N ILE A 432 12.00 19.63 -15.02
CA ILE A 432 11.48 18.52 -14.19
C ILE A 432 11.74 18.77 -12.69
N PRO A 433 10.70 18.74 -11.84
CA PRO A 433 10.80 19.18 -10.45
C PRO A 433 11.53 18.16 -9.56
N PHE A 434 11.40 16.88 -9.87
CA PHE A 434 11.90 15.78 -9.06
C PHE A 434 12.68 14.73 -9.86
N ASP A 435 13.48 13.93 -9.16
CA ASP A 435 14.21 12.79 -9.72
C ASP A 435 13.32 11.59 -10.05
N GLN A 436 13.91 10.48 -10.51
CA GLN A 436 13.17 9.31 -11.00
C GLN A 436 12.12 8.80 -10.02
N ARG A 437 12.40 8.89 -8.72
CA ARG A 437 11.51 8.34 -7.69
C ARG A 437 10.15 9.01 -7.74
N GLY A 438 10.10 10.24 -8.24
CA GLY A 438 8.87 10.99 -8.39
C GLY A 438 8.35 11.46 -7.03
N SER A 439 7.60 12.57 -7.03
CA SER A 439 7.10 13.27 -5.83
C SER A 439 8.00 14.39 -5.33
N ILE A 440 7.37 15.34 -4.64
CA ILE A 440 7.91 16.55 -4.03
C ILE A 440 9.04 16.33 -3.02
N PHE A 441 9.27 15.08 -2.58
CA PHE A 441 10.29 14.76 -1.59
C PHE A 441 11.65 14.39 -2.19
N PHE A 442 11.72 14.27 -3.52
CA PHE A 442 12.91 13.83 -4.22
C PHE A 442 13.28 14.89 -5.26
N ASP A 443 13.66 16.07 -4.78
CA ASP A 443 14.03 17.20 -5.63
C ASP A 443 15.10 16.77 -6.64
N ARG A 444 15.00 17.30 -7.86
CA ARG A 444 15.97 17.01 -8.92
C ARG A 444 17.30 17.75 -8.73
N ILE A 445 17.36 18.69 -7.80
CA ILE A 445 18.57 19.47 -7.49
C ILE A 445 18.66 19.63 -5.97
N VAL A 446 19.63 18.95 -5.37
CA VAL A 446 20.02 19.11 -3.97
C VAL A 446 21.44 19.69 -3.94
N ASN A 447 21.83 20.36 -2.86
CA ASN A 447 23.17 20.97 -2.71
C ASN A 447 23.61 21.89 -3.86
N GLU A 448 22.65 22.63 -4.45
CA GLU A 448 22.82 23.56 -5.58
C GLU A 448 23.13 22.90 -6.94
N THR A 449 23.48 21.62 -7.03
CA THR A 449 23.92 20.98 -8.29
C THR A 449 23.33 19.59 -8.44
N VAL A 450 22.70 19.33 -9.59
CA VAL A 450 22.13 18.03 -9.94
C VAL A 450 23.20 16.93 -10.00
N ASP A 451 22.89 15.77 -9.43
CA ASP A 451 23.63 14.53 -9.59
C ASP A 451 23.51 13.98 -11.01
N LEU A 452 24.51 13.20 -11.42
CA LEU A 452 24.41 12.44 -12.66
C LEU A 452 23.51 11.21 -12.46
N GLY A 453 22.75 10.90 -13.50
CA GLY A 453 21.89 9.72 -13.53
C GLY A 453 20.48 10.00 -13.05
N ALA A 454 19.74 8.92 -12.84
CA ALA A 454 18.29 8.97 -12.65
C ALA A 454 17.83 9.39 -11.25
N ALA A 455 18.66 9.25 -10.22
CA ALA A 455 18.31 9.62 -8.85
C ALA A 455 19.29 10.66 -8.30
N GLU A 456 18.75 11.58 -7.53
CA GLU A 456 19.44 12.64 -6.78
C GLU A 456 19.64 12.20 -5.33
N VAL A 457 20.83 12.28 -4.77
CA VAL A 457 21.03 12.05 -3.34
C VAL A 457 20.42 13.21 -2.55
N GLN A 458 19.45 12.88 -1.70
CA GLN A 458 18.76 13.86 -0.87
C GLN A 458 19.62 14.26 0.33
N ASP A 459 19.48 15.50 0.81
CA ASP A 459 20.17 16.01 2.00
C ASP A 459 19.52 15.39 3.25
N GLU A 460 20.24 14.48 3.91
CA GLU A 460 19.80 13.83 5.16
C GLU A 460 19.59 14.83 6.32
N THR A 461 19.93 16.13 6.16
CA THR A 461 19.84 17.17 7.19
C THR A 461 18.67 18.14 7.05
N LEU A 462 17.93 18.13 5.92
CA LEU A 462 16.75 18.97 5.74
C LEU A 462 15.46 18.17 6.00
N ALA A 463 14.66 18.69 6.93
CA ALA A 463 13.29 18.28 7.18
C ALA A 463 12.49 18.22 5.86
N ARG A 464 12.17 17.01 5.38
CA ARG A 464 11.44 16.77 4.12
C ARG A 464 10.06 17.46 4.16
N PRO A 465 9.65 18.23 3.13
CA PRO A 465 8.31 18.83 3.05
C PRO A 465 7.25 17.75 2.94
N VAL A 466 6.07 17.90 3.54
CA VAL A 466 5.02 16.87 3.60
C VAL A 466 3.79 17.29 2.79
N ALA A 467 3.22 16.39 1.99
CA ALA A 467 1.99 16.64 1.23
C ALA A 467 0.72 16.27 2.02
N ILE A 468 -0.37 16.97 1.73
CA ILE A 468 -1.73 16.61 2.16
C ILE A 468 -2.74 16.61 1.01
N ASP A 469 -3.78 15.80 1.13
CA ASP A 469 -4.93 15.72 0.22
C ASP A 469 -6.23 15.63 1.02
N ILE A 470 -7.30 16.27 0.53
CA ILE A 470 -8.63 16.20 1.11
C ILE A 470 -9.55 15.39 0.18
N ALA A 471 -10.36 14.49 0.74
CA ALA A 471 -11.27 13.66 -0.05
C ALA A 471 -12.69 14.24 -0.10
N ASP A 472 -13.37 14.05 -1.24
CA ASP A 472 -14.81 14.27 -1.39
C ASP A 472 -15.62 13.39 -0.42
N PHE A 473 -16.83 13.82 -0.10
CA PHE A 473 -17.72 13.11 0.81
C PHE A 473 -19.17 13.22 0.36
N GLU A 474 -19.86 12.10 0.23
CA GLU A 474 -21.29 12.04 -0.10
C GLU A 474 -22.06 11.27 0.96
N SER A 475 -23.26 11.74 1.30
CA SER A 475 -24.16 11.01 2.20
C SER A 475 -25.60 11.43 2.01
N VAL A 476 -26.52 10.56 2.43
CA VAL A 476 -27.97 10.81 2.39
C VAL A 476 -28.34 11.79 3.50
N GLU A 477 -29.19 12.76 3.17
CA GLU A 477 -29.77 13.71 4.13
C GLU A 477 -30.62 13.00 5.20
N ARG A 478 -30.74 13.58 6.39
CA ARG A 478 -31.56 13.03 7.48
C ARG A 478 -32.96 13.67 7.49
N ASN A 479 -33.98 12.85 7.29
CA ASN A 479 -35.39 13.27 7.23
C ASN A 479 -36.12 13.37 8.58
N ASP A 480 -35.52 14.04 9.56
CA ASP A 480 -36.13 14.24 10.88
C ASP A 480 -36.04 15.67 11.43
N GLY A 481 -35.43 16.60 10.69
CA GLY A 481 -35.17 17.97 11.14
C GLY A 481 -34.02 18.09 12.14
N GLU A 482 -33.22 17.03 12.31
CA GLU A 482 -31.97 17.03 13.09
C GLU A 482 -30.75 17.20 12.16
N THR A 483 -29.66 17.69 12.73
CA THR A 483 -28.43 17.97 11.98
C THR A 483 -27.58 16.71 11.80
N ALA A 484 -27.08 16.46 10.59
CA ALA A 484 -26.07 15.44 10.31
C ALA A 484 -24.66 16.05 10.35
N THR A 485 -23.61 15.23 10.44
CA THR A 485 -22.22 15.71 10.38
C THR A 485 -21.47 14.98 9.28
N PHE A 486 -21.03 15.73 8.28
CA PHE A 486 -20.16 15.23 7.22
C PHE A 486 -18.71 15.38 7.68
N ILE A 487 -17.91 14.32 7.50
CA ILE A 487 -16.53 14.24 8.00
C ILE A 487 -15.60 14.07 6.81
N PHE A 488 -14.87 15.14 6.49
CA PHE A 488 -13.93 15.16 5.37
C PHE A 488 -12.53 14.83 5.88
N ALA A 489 -11.92 13.78 5.31
CA ALA A 489 -10.57 13.35 5.67
C ALA A 489 -9.52 14.18 4.91
N VAL A 490 -8.55 14.72 5.64
CA VAL A 490 -7.35 15.40 5.14
C VAL A 490 -6.14 14.53 5.46
N ASN A 491 -5.68 13.78 4.45
CA ASN A 491 -4.57 12.85 4.54
C ASN A 491 -3.22 13.58 4.47
N LEU A 492 -2.18 13.01 5.08
CA LEU A 492 -0.82 13.52 5.22
C LEU A 492 0.16 12.40 4.84
N GLU A 493 0.97 12.64 3.83
CA GLU A 493 1.72 11.58 3.13
C GLU A 493 2.87 10.96 3.96
N GLU A 494 3.45 11.73 4.87
CA GLU A 494 4.47 11.27 5.82
C GLU A 494 4.46 12.14 7.08
N ALA A 495 5.13 11.72 8.15
CA ALA A 495 5.18 12.56 9.34
C ALA A 495 6.05 13.80 9.13
N PRO A 496 5.59 14.98 9.55
CA PRO A 496 6.35 16.19 9.35
C PRO A 496 7.43 16.28 10.43
N SER A 497 8.60 16.73 10.03
CA SER A 497 9.78 16.89 10.90
C SER A 497 9.78 18.24 11.66
N GLN A 498 8.69 18.99 11.55
CA GLN A 498 8.33 20.17 12.35
C GLN A 498 6.80 20.34 12.28
N PRO A 499 6.16 21.13 13.16
CA PRO A 499 4.71 21.35 13.07
C PRO A 499 4.32 22.05 11.75
N LEU A 500 3.28 21.56 11.09
CA LEU A 500 2.71 22.10 9.86
C LEU A 500 1.24 22.50 10.06
N THR A 501 0.75 23.51 9.36
CA THR A 501 -0.63 24.01 9.45
C THR A 501 -1.24 24.30 8.09
N VAL A 502 -2.54 24.11 7.93
CA VAL A 502 -3.34 24.52 6.76
C VAL A 502 -4.68 25.10 7.22
N GLU A 503 -5.17 26.14 6.56
CA GLU A 503 -6.50 26.70 6.80
C GLU A 503 -7.55 26.04 5.91
N PHE A 504 -8.81 26.01 6.33
CA PHE A 504 -9.92 25.50 5.52
C PHE A 504 -11.16 26.37 5.67
N ALA A 505 -11.99 26.43 4.62
CA ALA A 505 -13.29 27.07 4.66
C ALA A 505 -14.27 26.39 3.69
N THR A 506 -15.55 26.38 4.06
CA THR A 506 -16.65 25.93 3.19
C THR A 506 -17.15 27.07 2.30
N THR A 507 -17.66 26.73 1.12
CA THR A 507 -18.33 27.65 0.19
C THR A 507 -19.52 26.97 -0.48
N ASP A 508 -20.58 27.73 -0.72
CA ASP A 508 -21.81 27.23 -1.36
C ASP A 508 -21.54 26.61 -2.73
N GLY A 509 -22.27 25.55 -3.04
CA GLY A 509 -22.38 24.96 -4.38
C GLY A 509 -23.81 25.11 -4.88
N THR A 510 -24.52 23.98 -5.04
CA THR A 510 -25.99 24.00 -5.15
C THR A 510 -26.68 24.09 -3.78
N ALA A 511 -26.04 23.59 -2.72
CA ALA A 511 -26.42 23.76 -1.33
C ALA A 511 -25.95 25.12 -0.78
N SER A 512 -26.77 25.75 0.06
CA SER A 512 -26.61 27.09 0.64
C SER A 512 -26.35 27.06 2.15
N ALA A 513 -25.32 27.77 2.59
CA ALA A 513 -24.99 27.88 4.01
C ALA A 513 -26.12 28.56 4.81
N GLY A 514 -26.56 27.90 5.88
CA GLY A 514 -27.60 28.35 6.81
C GLY A 514 -29.00 27.81 6.50
N GLU A 515 -29.18 27.23 5.32
CA GLU A 515 -30.39 26.46 4.97
C GLU A 515 -30.04 24.97 4.95
N ASP A 516 -28.99 24.56 4.21
CA ASP A 516 -28.70 23.13 3.93
C ASP A 516 -27.46 22.62 4.70
N TYR A 517 -26.53 23.52 5.03
CA TYR A 517 -25.37 23.21 5.88
C TYR A 517 -24.91 24.43 6.68
N ILE A 518 -24.17 24.23 7.77
CA ILE A 518 -23.56 25.32 8.53
C ILE A 518 -22.16 25.62 7.96
N ALA A 519 -21.93 26.85 7.54
CA ALA A 519 -20.61 27.28 7.07
C ALA A 519 -19.51 27.09 8.13
N THR A 520 -18.58 26.17 7.87
CA THR A 520 -17.42 25.86 8.72
C THR A 520 -16.13 26.44 8.12
N SER A 521 -15.25 26.98 8.97
CA SER A 521 -13.86 27.33 8.63
C SER A 521 -12.93 27.14 9.84
N GLY A 522 -11.63 26.93 9.60
CA GLY A 522 -10.67 26.70 10.67
C GLY A 522 -9.23 26.52 10.21
N THR A 523 -8.36 26.08 11.13
CA THR A 523 -6.96 25.75 10.86
C THR A 523 -6.67 24.34 11.36
N LEU A 524 -6.24 23.45 10.46
CA LEU A 524 -5.69 22.16 10.81
C LEU A 524 -4.20 22.29 11.16
N THR A 525 -3.76 21.57 12.19
CA THR A 525 -2.36 21.52 12.62
C THR A 525 -1.89 20.08 12.70
N PHE A 526 -0.83 19.78 11.96
CA PHE A 526 -0.06 18.54 12.01
C PHE A 526 1.17 18.79 12.89
N LYS A 527 1.37 17.99 13.93
CA LYS A 527 2.51 18.17 14.85
C LYS A 527 3.75 17.46 14.31
N GLU A 528 4.93 17.90 14.74
CA GLU A 528 6.21 17.25 14.46
C GLU A 528 6.22 15.79 14.94
N GLY A 529 6.81 14.89 14.15
CA GLY A 529 6.93 13.47 14.46
C GLY A 529 5.69 12.65 14.06
N LEU A 530 5.82 11.32 14.08
CA LEU A 530 4.77 10.34 13.72
C LEU A 530 3.62 10.27 14.76
N GLU A 531 3.32 11.38 15.41
CA GLU A 531 2.33 11.47 16.49
C GLU A 531 0.94 11.76 15.94
N GLY A 532 0.41 10.76 15.27
CA GLY A 532 -0.91 10.78 14.67
C GLY A 532 -0.82 10.14 13.30
N LEU A 533 -1.69 9.15 13.06
CA LEU A 533 -2.09 8.71 11.73
C LEU A 533 -2.15 9.95 10.83
N GLY A 534 -1.55 9.88 9.64
CA GLY A 534 -1.51 11.00 8.70
C GLY A 534 -2.90 11.32 8.13
N ILE A 535 -3.90 11.54 8.96
CA ILE A 535 -5.28 11.88 8.63
C ILE A 535 -5.78 12.85 9.72
N LYS A 536 -6.20 14.05 9.31
CA LYS A 536 -6.99 14.99 10.10
C LYS A 536 -8.39 15.06 9.51
N THR A 537 -9.38 15.48 10.30
CA THR A 537 -10.76 15.59 9.82
C THR A 537 -11.24 17.03 9.87
N ILE A 538 -12.08 17.40 8.90
CA ILE A 538 -12.89 18.60 8.89
C ILE A 538 -14.35 18.15 9.03
N GLU A 539 -15.03 18.66 10.05
CA GLU A 539 -16.45 18.36 10.31
C GLU A 539 -17.32 19.51 9.80
N VAL A 540 -18.31 19.19 8.98
CA VAL A 540 -19.32 20.15 8.49
C VAL A 540 -20.69 19.65 8.91
N GLU A 541 -21.46 20.51 9.56
CA GLU A 541 -22.81 20.19 10.04
C GLU A 541 -23.81 20.43 8.91
N ILE A 542 -24.59 19.41 8.57
CA ILE A 542 -25.64 19.46 7.55
C ILE A 542 -26.98 19.65 8.25
N LEU A 543 -27.79 20.56 7.74
CA LEU A 543 -29.09 20.91 8.27
C LEU A 543 -30.14 20.05 7.56
N GLY A 544 -30.52 18.92 8.16
CA GLY A 544 -31.53 18.06 7.58
C GLY A 544 -32.92 18.69 7.65
N ASP A 545 -33.72 18.56 6.60
CA ASP A 545 -35.15 18.88 6.64
C ASP A 545 -36.07 17.81 5.99
N ASN A 546 -37.33 18.16 5.69
CA ASN A 546 -38.32 17.21 5.15
C ASN A 546 -38.87 17.69 3.79
N MET A 547 -38.17 18.61 3.12
CA MET A 547 -38.50 19.10 1.80
C MET A 547 -37.97 18.12 0.76
N GLU A 548 -38.70 17.98 -0.35
CA GLU A 548 -38.27 17.16 -1.48
C GLU A 548 -37.43 18.05 -2.41
N GLU A 549 -36.14 17.73 -2.52
CA GLU A 549 -35.13 18.52 -3.24
C GLU A 549 -34.32 17.61 -4.17
N ASN A 550 -33.47 18.19 -5.03
CA ASN A 550 -32.53 17.35 -5.80
C ASN A 550 -31.24 17.23 -4.99
N ASP A 551 -30.37 16.27 -5.33
CA ASP A 551 -29.03 16.22 -4.73
C ASP A 551 -28.31 17.57 -4.82
N GLU A 552 -27.79 18.03 -3.68
CA GLU A 552 -27.16 19.33 -3.54
C GLU A 552 -25.70 19.22 -3.11
N THR A 553 -24.90 20.23 -3.40
CA THR A 553 -23.44 20.20 -3.20
C THR A 553 -22.93 21.47 -2.53
N PHE A 554 -21.91 21.34 -1.69
CA PHE A 554 -21.09 22.45 -1.20
C PHE A 554 -19.61 22.07 -1.28
N ASN A 555 -18.69 23.04 -1.19
CA ASN A 555 -17.25 22.79 -1.33
C ASN A 555 -16.48 23.11 -0.05
N ILE A 556 -15.35 22.43 0.18
CA ILE A 556 -14.33 22.75 1.18
C ILE A 556 -13.03 23.08 0.46
N GLN A 557 -12.47 24.25 0.76
CA GLN A 557 -11.19 24.71 0.22
C GLN A 557 -10.13 24.73 1.31
N LEU A 558 -9.03 24.01 1.12
CA LEU A 558 -7.78 24.17 1.87
C LEU A 558 -6.97 25.36 1.35
N SER A 559 -6.38 26.14 2.25
CA SER A 559 -5.61 27.35 1.93
C SER A 559 -4.51 27.64 2.95
N ASN A 560 -3.59 28.56 2.63
CA ASN A 560 -2.54 29.05 3.53
C ASN A 560 -1.70 27.95 4.23
N PRO A 561 -1.11 26.97 3.50
CA PRO A 561 -0.24 25.97 4.11
C PRO A 561 1.03 26.61 4.69
N SER A 562 1.48 26.11 5.85
CA SER A 562 2.75 26.51 6.47
C SER A 562 3.96 26.04 5.65
N ASN A 563 5.12 26.68 5.85
CA ASN A 563 6.35 26.29 5.17
C ASN A 563 6.73 24.83 5.45
N GLY A 564 6.87 24.02 4.40
CA GLY A 564 7.09 22.58 4.50
C GLY A 564 5.82 21.72 4.40
N LEU A 565 4.64 22.30 4.15
CA LEU A 565 3.39 21.60 3.86
C LEU A 565 2.94 21.93 2.42
N ILE A 566 2.60 20.90 1.65
CA ILE A 566 2.13 21.03 0.25
C ILE A 566 0.71 20.50 0.13
N LEU A 567 -0.16 21.17 -0.63
CA LEU A 567 -1.54 20.73 -0.89
C LEU A 567 -1.56 19.99 -2.24
N ARG A 568 -1.69 18.67 -2.21
CA ARG A 568 -1.81 17.81 -3.41
C ARG A 568 -3.23 17.84 -3.95
N ASP A 569 -4.19 17.78 -3.05
CA ASP A 569 -5.57 18.17 -3.31
C ASP A 569 -5.97 19.23 -2.29
N SER A 570 -6.58 20.31 -2.77
CA SER A 570 -7.00 21.43 -1.94
C SER A 570 -8.51 21.64 -1.93
N ASN A 571 -9.27 20.82 -2.69
CA ASN A 571 -10.71 20.95 -2.82
C ASN A 571 -11.38 19.64 -2.44
N ALA A 572 -12.48 19.72 -1.71
CA ALA A 572 -13.40 18.60 -1.57
C ALA A 572 -14.84 19.06 -1.81
N THR A 573 -15.64 18.21 -2.44
CA THR A 573 -17.07 18.38 -2.67
C THR A 573 -17.83 17.56 -1.63
N GLY A 574 -18.73 18.22 -0.92
CA GLY A 574 -19.74 17.59 -0.08
C GLY A 574 -21.05 17.45 -0.86
N THR A 575 -21.51 16.22 -1.09
CA THR A 575 -22.81 15.95 -1.74
C THR A 575 -23.84 15.49 -0.72
N ILE A 576 -24.94 16.22 -0.63
CA ILE A 576 -26.12 15.88 0.17
C ILE A 576 -27.11 15.19 -0.79
N VAL A 577 -27.37 13.90 -0.56
CA VAL A 577 -28.22 13.06 -1.43
C VAL A 577 -29.64 12.97 -0.86
N ASP A 578 -30.66 13.20 -1.68
CA ASP A 578 -32.08 13.09 -1.27
C ASP A 578 -32.52 11.60 -1.17
N ASP A 579 -33.44 11.29 -0.25
CA ASP A 579 -33.80 9.91 0.12
C ASP A 579 -35.10 9.37 -0.53
N ASN A 580 -35.70 10.10 -1.48
CA ASN A 580 -37.03 9.80 -2.02
C ASN A 580 -37.03 9.10 -3.40
N ASP A 581 -36.81 7.78 -3.44
CA ASP A 581 -37.28 6.92 -4.55
C ASP A 581 -38.16 5.77 -4.01
N PRO A 582 -39.44 5.60 -4.43
CA PRO A 582 -40.39 4.75 -3.72
C PRO A 582 -40.28 3.25 -4.07
N PRO A 583 -40.47 2.33 -3.10
CA PRO A 583 -40.43 0.90 -3.36
C PRO A 583 -41.69 0.39 -4.08
N GLY A 584 -41.47 -0.34 -5.18
CA GLY A 584 -42.50 -0.98 -5.98
C GLY A 584 -43.35 -1.98 -5.19
N SER A 585 -44.68 -1.81 -5.31
CA SER A 585 -45.71 -2.64 -4.69
C SER A 585 -45.65 -4.10 -5.13
N ASN A 586 -45.86 -5.05 -4.20
CA ASN A 586 -46.76 -6.18 -4.42
C ASN A 586 -47.40 -6.67 -3.11
N ASN A 587 -48.73 -6.73 -3.17
CA ASN A 587 -49.69 -6.99 -2.12
C ASN A 587 -50.10 -8.47 -2.10
N GLU A 588 -50.31 -9.04 -0.91
CA GLU A 588 -51.36 -10.00 -0.49
C GLU A 588 -50.87 -10.74 0.78
N SER A 589 -51.59 -10.95 1.87
CA SER A 589 -52.99 -10.74 2.24
C SER A 589 -53.06 -10.84 3.77
N ALA A 590 -53.91 -10.00 4.38
CA ALA A 590 -54.28 -10.07 5.78
C ALA A 590 -54.86 -11.42 6.19
N ASN A 591 -54.58 -11.86 7.43
CA ASN A 591 -55.59 -12.52 8.24
C ASN A 591 -55.36 -12.29 9.74
N ASN A 592 -56.17 -11.41 10.31
CA ASN A 592 -56.40 -11.29 11.75
C ASN A 592 -57.07 -12.56 12.28
N ASN A 593 -56.51 -13.21 13.31
CA ASN A 593 -57.35 -13.67 14.42
C ASN A 593 -56.61 -13.98 15.72
N GLN A 594 -57.16 -13.39 16.78
CA GLN A 594 -57.34 -13.91 18.13
C GLN A 594 -56.30 -13.68 19.24
N SER A 595 -56.83 -12.97 20.24
CA SER A 595 -56.43 -12.75 21.62
C SER A 595 -55.99 -14.00 22.40
N GLY A 596 -54.96 -13.79 23.23
CA GLY A 596 -54.91 -14.18 24.63
C GLY A 596 -54.70 -15.66 24.94
N ASN A 597 -53.48 -16.01 25.37
CA ASN A 597 -53.25 -16.60 26.68
C ASN A 597 -51.76 -16.56 27.06
N GLU A 598 -51.51 -16.32 28.33
CA GLU A 598 -50.21 -16.33 29.01
C GLU A 598 -49.49 -17.68 28.90
N SER A 599 -48.15 -17.60 28.96
CA SER A 599 -47.14 -18.60 29.37
C SER A 599 -46.16 -19.03 28.26
N ASP A 600 -44.98 -18.42 28.23
CA ASP A 600 -43.75 -19.21 28.21
C ASP A 600 -42.60 -18.45 28.90
N ASP A 601 -42.00 -19.12 29.87
CA ASP A 601 -40.63 -18.85 30.36
C ASP A 601 -39.72 -19.16 29.16
N GLN A 602 -39.28 -18.13 28.45
CA GLN A 602 -38.01 -18.20 27.74
C GLN A 602 -37.17 -17.06 28.30
N PRO A 603 -35.96 -17.31 28.82
CA PRO A 603 -35.10 -16.22 29.23
C PRO A 603 -34.87 -15.38 27.97
N ASN A 604 -35.25 -14.11 27.99
CA ASN A 604 -34.70 -13.17 27.02
C ASN A 604 -33.17 -13.36 27.06
N PRO A 605 -32.50 -13.53 25.91
CA PRO A 605 -31.05 -13.50 25.86
C PRO A 605 -30.61 -12.24 26.61
N VAL A 606 -29.64 -12.37 27.51
CA VAL A 606 -29.04 -11.21 28.15
C VAL A 606 -28.53 -10.34 27.00
N PRO A 607 -28.94 -9.06 26.87
CA PRO A 607 -28.38 -8.17 25.86
C PRO A 607 -26.87 -8.20 26.03
N ASN A 608 -26.17 -8.75 25.04
CA ASN A 608 -24.73 -8.82 25.08
C ASN A 608 -24.19 -7.39 24.95
N GLN A 609 -23.05 -7.15 25.58
CA GLN A 609 -22.51 -5.82 25.72
C GLN A 609 -21.91 -5.29 24.41
N ALA A 610 -21.65 -6.16 23.43
CA ALA A 610 -21.11 -5.77 22.13
C ALA A 610 -22.18 -5.06 21.29
N ASP A 611 -23.38 -5.64 21.16
CA ASP A 611 -24.48 -5.05 20.40
C ASP A 611 -24.85 -3.65 20.94
N GLU A 612 -24.93 -3.51 22.27
CA GLU A 612 -25.23 -2.25 22.97
C GLU A 612 -24.07 -1.24 22.91
N ALA A 613 -22.83 -1.67 23.16
CA ALA A 613 -21.67 -0.76 23.13
C ALA A 613 -21.37 -0.25 21.72
N LEU A 614 -21.71 -1.05 20.71
CA LEU A 614 -21.52 -0.71 19.31
C LEU A 614 -22.73 0.00 18.72
N LYS A 615 -23.95 -0.19 19.23
CA LYS A 615 -25.22 0.16 18.56
C LYS A 615 -25.42 -0.59 17.25
N ALA A 616 -25.11 -1.87 17.26
CA ALA A 616 -25.18 -2.65 16.03
C ALA A 616 -26.63 -2.95 15.63
N ASP A 617 -27.59 -2.94 16.55
CA ASP A 617 -29.03 -2.94 16.24
C ASP A 617 -29.46 -1.73 15.40
N ASP A 618 -29.00 -0.54 15.75
CA ASP A 618 -29.20 0.67 14.96
C ASP A 618 -28.55 0.54 13.58
N ALA A 619 -27.31 0.03 13.49
CA ALA A 619 -26.62 -0.17 12.22
C ALA A 619 -27.35 -1.19 11.32
N ARG A 620 -27.74 -2.34 11.87
CA ARG A 620 -28.47 -3.39 11.14
C ARG A 620 -29.80 -2.87 10.60
N SER A 621 -30.54 -2.12 11.41
CA SER A 621 -31.83 -1.54 11.01
C SER A 621 -31.69 -0.40 10.00
N THR A 622 -30.68 0.47 10.16
CA THR A 622 -30.44 1.62 9.29
C THR A 622 -29.95 1.20 7.91
N PHE A 623 -29.01 0.27 7.85
CA PHE A 623 -28.35 -0.12 6.60
C PHE A 623 -28.92 -1.41 5.99
N ASN A 624 -29.90 -2.04 6.66
CA ASN A 624 -30.50 -3.32 6.25
C ASN A 624 -29.45 -4.40 5.96
N VAL A 625 -28.55 -4.58 6.93
CA VAL A 625 -27.42 -5.53 6.89
C VAL A 625 -27.42 -6.36 8.17
N ASP A 626 -26.97 -7.61 8.10
CA ASP A 626 -26.92 -8.51 9.26
C ASP A 626 -25.68 -9.42 9.27
N GLY A 627 -24.77 -9.25 8.32
CA GLY A 627 -23.60 -10.12 8.13
C GLY A 627 -23.82 -11.26 7.12
N SER A 628 -25.02 -11.41 6.56
CA SER A 628 -25.31 -12.42 5.53
C SER A 628 -24.35 -12.31 4.34
N GLY A 629 -23.80 -13.46 3.94
CA GLY A 629 -22.84 -13.56 2.84
C GLY A 629 -21.37 -13.34 3.25
N ILE A 630 -21.11 -13.13 4.55
CA ILE A 630 -19.75 -13.05 5.10
C ILE A 630 -19.44 -14.37 5.84
N THR A 631 -18.21 -14.85 5.68
CA THR A 631 -17.65 -15.95 6.46
C THR A 631 -16.47 -15.42 7.27
N ILE A 632 -16.47 -15.64 8.58
CA ILE A 632 -15.38 -15.25 9.47
C ILE A 632 -14.70 -16.49 10.05
N GLY A 633 -13.40 -16.57 9.85
CA GLY A 633 -12.49 -17.55 10.40
C GLY A 633 -11.87 -17.04 11.70
N VAL A 634 -11.97 -17.82 12.77
CA VAL A 634 -11.51 -17.45 14.10
C VAL A 634 -10.39 -18.37 14.55
N LEU A 635 -9.27 -17.77 14.91
CA LEU A 635 -8.07 -18.43 15.43
C LEU A 635 -7.88 -18.04 16.91
N SER A 636 -8.09 -18.99 17.83
CA SER A 636 -7.95 -18.81 19.29
C SER A 636 -7.60 -20.16 19.96
N ASP A 637 -7.75 -20.29 21.28
CA ASP A 637 -7.36 -21.48 22.03
C ASP A 637 -8.29 -22.68 21.80
N SER A 638 -9.58 -22.55 22.08
CA SER A 638 -10.57 -23.60 21.90
C SER A 638 -11.97 -23.07 21.62
N PHE A 639 -12.83 -23.96 21.16
CA PHE A 639 -14.25 -23.68 20.94
C PHE A 639 -15.17 -24.42 21.93
N ASN A 640 -14.96 -25.72 22.17
CA ASN A 640 -15.91 -26.51 22.96
C ASN A 640 -15.29 -27.42 24.04
N ASN A 641 -14.11 -27.07 24.56
CA ASN A 641 -13.45 -27.78 25.65
C ASN A 641 -14.21 -27.76 26.98
N ARG A 642 -15.08 -26.76 27.19
CA ARG A 642 -15.94 -26.63 28.37
C ARG A 642 -17.39 -27.02 28.11
N GLU A 643 -17.68 -27.67 26.98
CA GLU A 643 -19.00 -28.21 26.60
C GLU A 643 -20.14 -27.16 26.52
N GLY A 644 -19.85 -25.92 26.14
CA GLY A 644 -20.82 -24.81 26.13
C GLY A 644 -21.56 -24.57 24.81
N GLU A 645 -21.14 -25.20 23.70
CA GLU A 645 -21.75 -25.00 22.37
C GLU A 645 -23.26 -25.25 22.34
N ILE A 646 -23.73 -26.34 22.96
CA ILE A 646 -25.16 -26.71 22.98
C ILE A 646 -25.98 -25.65 23.71
N GLU A 647 -25.44 -25.09 24.79
CA GLU A 647 -26.10 -24.02 25.56
C GLU A 647 -26.09 -22.70 24.80
N GLY A 648 -24.98 -22.36 24.12
CA GLY A 648 -24.87 -21.17 23.27
C GLY A 648 -25.90 -21.16 22.13
N ILE A 649 -26.08 -22.29 21.43
CA ILE A 649 -27.10 -22.43 20.37
C ILE A 649 -28.52 -22.36 20.98
N ALA A 650 -28.75 -23.03 22.10
CA ALA A 650 -30.07 -23.06 22.73
C ALA A 650 -30.55 -21.69 23.23
N ASN A 651 -29.61 -20.82 23.60
CA ASN A 651 -29.90 -19.47 24.10
C ASN A 651 -29.80 -18.39 23.01
N GLY A 652 -29.46 -18.76 21.76
CA GLY A 652 -29.39 -17.83 20.62
C GLY A 652 -28.04 -17.10 20.46
N ASN A 653 -27.07 -17.34 21.34
CA ASN A 653 -25.76 -16.67 21.28
C ASN A 653 -24.82 -17.29 20.23
N LEU A 654 -25.11 -18.49 19.75
CA LEU A 654 -24.39 -19.12 18.65
C LEU A 654 -25.35 -19.49 17.51
N PRO A 655 -24.88 -19.45 16.26
CA PRO A 655 -25.67 -19.92 15.14
C PRO A 655 -25.77 -21.46 15.18
N GLY A 656 -26.89 -22.00 14.72
CA GLY A 656 -27.12 -23.43 14.71
C GLY A 656 -28.59 -23.85 14.72
N PRO A 657 -28.88 -25.17 14.74
CA PRO A 657 -30.23 -25.68 14.58
C PRO A 657 -31.18 -25.17 15.66
N GLY A 658 -32.17 -24.36 15.26
CA GLY A 658 -33.17 -23.79 16.16
C GLY A 658 -32.96 -22.32 16.51
N ASN A 659 -31.82 -21.72 16.12
CA ASN A 659 -31.61 -20.29 16.19
C ASN A 659 -32.34 -19.61 15.00
N PRO A 660 -33.23 -18.62 15.25
CA PRO A 660 -34.01 -17.96 14.19
C PRO A 660 -33.17 -17.04 13.29
N ASP A 661 -32.00 -16.60 13.76
CA ASP A 661 -31.17 -15.60 13.09
C ASP A 661 -30.14 -16.25 12.15
N ASN A 662 -29.56 -17.40 12.55
CA ASN A 662 -28.77 -18.24 11.64
C ASN A 662 -28.80 -19.72 12.06
N MET A 663 -29.28 -20.58 11.15
CA MET A 663 -29.40 -22.03 11.40
C MET A 663 -28.12 -22.83 11.13
N THR A 664 -27.08 -22.19 10.57
CA THR A 664 -25.82 -22.84 10.19
C THR A 664 -24.90 -22.90 11.41
N PRO A 665 -24.57 -24.10 11.94
CA PRO A 665 -23.64 -24.20 13.07
C PRO A 665 -22.24 -23.70 12.68
N VAL A 666 -21.46 -23.30 13.68
CA VAL A 666 -20.03 -23.01 13.52
C VAL A 666 -19.31 -24.24 12.96
N GLU A 667 -18.53 -24.07 11.90
CA GLU A 667 -17.67 -25.11 11.38
C GLU A 667 -16.37 -25.15 12.19
N VAL A 668 -16.06 -26.28 12.82
CA VAL A 668 -14.83 -26.46 13.61
C VAL A 668 -13.87 -27.34 12.82
N LEU A 669 -12.82 -26.72 12.26
CA LEU A 669 -11.78 -27.41 11.50
C LEU A 669 -10.84 -28.17 12.44
N ASP A 670 -10.36 -27.48 13.48
CA ASP A 670 -9.61 -28.09 14.58
C ASP A 670 -9.91 -27.41 15.92
N ASP A 671 -9.89 -28.18 17.00
CA ASP A 671 -10.10 -27.70 18.37
C ASP A 671 -9.05 -28.30 19.31
N LEU A 672 -8.64 -27.54 20.32
CA LEU A 672 -7.61 -27.99 21.25
C LEU A 672 -8.09 -29.24 21.99
N SER A 673 -7.25 -30.27 22.07
CA SER A 673 -7.70 -31.56 22.63
C SER A 673 -8.08 -31.52 24.13
N SER A 674 -7.52 -30.59 24.90
CA SER A 674 -7.86 -30.36 26.32
C SER A 674 -7.20 -29.09 26.86
N GLY A 675 -7.80 -28.50 27.90
CA GLY A 675 -7.18 -27.39 28.64
C GLY A 675 -7.48 -25.99 28.08
N GLY A 676 -8.26 -25.92 27.01
CA GLY A 676 -8.71 -24.66 26.43
C GLY A 676 -9.75 -23.94 27.30
N THR A 677 -9.88 -22.64 27.08
CA THR A 677 -10.74 -21.74 27.83
C THR A 677 -12.08 -21.46 27.14
N ASP A 678 -12.20 -21.87 25.88
CA ASP A 678 -13.28 -21.56 24.95
C ASP A 678 -13.36 -20.06 24.62
N GLU A 679 -12.21 -19.39 24.54
CA GLU A 679 -12.12 -17.98 24.16
C GLU A 679 -12.55 -17.76 22.71
N GLY A 680 -12.19 -18.68 21.82
CA GLY A 680 -12.66 -18.70 20.44
C GLY A 680 -14.19 -18.78 20.32
N ARG A 681 -14.85 -19.57 21.18
CA ARG A 681 -16.32 -19.57 21.25
C ARG A 681 -16.87 -18.25 21.73
N ALA A 682 -16.28 -17.67 22.79
CA ALA A 682 -16.73 -16.39 23.32
C ALA A 682 -16.61 -15.25 22.27
N MET A 683 -15.52 -15.25 21.48
CA MET A 683 -15.37 -14.34 20.35
C MET A 683 -16.50 -14.53 19.33
N ILE A 684 -16.82 -15.77 18.96
CA ILE A 684 -17.87 -16.06 17.98
C ILE A 684 -19.25 -15.70 18.51
N GLU A 685 -19.54 -15.96 19.79
CA GLU A 685 -20.82 -15.58 20.43
C GLU A 685 -21.07 -14.08 20.28
N LEU A 686 -20.07 -13.28 20.63
CA LEU A 686 -20.12 -11.83 20.50
C LEU A 686 -20.21 -11.37 19.03
N MET A 687 -19.60 -12.08 18.08
CA MET A 687 -19.69 -11.71 16.66
C MET A 687 -21.06 -12.03 16.08
N HIS A 688 -21.62 -13.17 16.46
CA HIS A 688 -22.96 -13.56 16.07
C HIS A 688 -23.99 -12.56 16.57
N ASP A 689 -23.80 -12.05 17.78
CA ASP A 689 -24.63 -11.01 18.36
C ASP A 689 -24.66 -9.71 17.54
N VAL A 690 -23.50 -9.26 17.04
CA VAL A 690 -23.40 -8.03 16.25
C VAL A 690 -23.83 -8.26 14.79
N ALA A 691 -23.52 -9.43 14.22
CA ALA A 691 -23.79 -9.77 12.83
C ALA A 691 -24.37 -11.19 12.72
N PRO A 692 -25.65 -11.36 13.06
CA PRO A 692 -26.30 -12.67 13.18
C PRO A 692 -26.24 -13.53 11.92
N GLY A 693 -26.30 -12.94 10.73
CA GLY A 693 -26.29 -13.64 9.45
C GLY A 693 -24.92 -14.20 9.01
N THR A 694 -23.86 -13.93 9.78
CA THR A 694 -22.49 -14.35 9.47
C THR A 694 -22.29 -15.85 9.63
N ASN A 695 -21.54 -16.48 8.73
CA ASN A 695 -21.06 -17.86 8.91
C ASN A 695 -19.71 -17.85 9.64
N PHE A 696 -19.50 -18.79 10.56
CA PHE A 696 -18.26 -18.85 11.34
C PHE A 696 -17.53 -20.18 11.13
N ILE A 697 -16.20 -20.08 11.02
CA ILE A 697 -15.28 -21.20 10.99
C ILE A 697 -14.28 -21.01 12.14
N PHE A 698 -13.98 -22.05 12.88
CA PHE A 698 -13.03 -22.03 13.99
C PHE A 698 -11.86 -22.99 13.72
N HIS A 699 -10.65 -22.53 14.06
CA HIS A 699 -9.45 -23.36 14.13
C HIS A 699 -8.64 -22.99 15.37
N THR A 700 -8.12 -23.97 16.12
CA THR A 700 -7.22 -23.69 17.24
C THR A 700 -5.87 -23.18 16.75
N ALA A 701 -5.31 -22.15 17.39
CA ALA A 701 -3.97 -21.65 17.08
C ALA A 701 -2.91 -22.15 18.07
N PHE A 702 -3.25 -23.12 18.95
CA PHE A 702 -2.44 -23.52 20.11
C PHE A 702 -1.72 -24.88 19.97
N ASN A 703 -1.92 -25.61 18.88
CA ASN A 703 -1.22 -26.89 18.62
C ASN A 703 0.23 -26.72 18.10
N GLY A 704 0.66 -25.48 17.85
CA GLY A 704 2.03 -25.13 17.46
C GLY A 704 2.08 -24.13 16.31
N ARG A 705 3.25 -23.53 16.06
CA ARG A 705 3.44 -22.53 14.99
C ARG A 705 3.11 -23.04 13.58
N ALA A 706 3.43 -24.31 13.28
CA ALA A 706 3.16 -24.90 11.97
C ALA A 706 1.66 -25.16 11.78
N ASP A 707 1.00 -25.64 12.83
CA ASP A 707 -0.44 -25.87 12.86
C ASP A 707 -1.21 -24.54 12.77
N PHE A 708 -0.74 -23.49 13.46
CA PHE A 708 -1.31 -22.16 13.32
C PHE A 708 -1.17 -21.60 11.90
N ALA A 709 0.00 -21.75 11.27
CA ALA A 709 0.19 -21.36 9.87
C ALA A 709 -0.73 -22.15 8.92
N GLU A 710 -0.90 -23.46 9.16
CA GLU A 710 -1.82 -24.28 8.37
C GLU A 710 -3.28 -23.91 8.60
N GLY A 711 -3.69 -23.63 9.84
CA GLY A 711 -5.03 -23.15 10.16
C GLY A 711 -5.38 -21.83 9.48
N ILE A 712 -4.39 -20.93 9.31
CA ILE A 712 -4.56 -19.74 8.46
C ILE A 712 -4.87 -20.16 7.02
N ASN A 713 -4.08 -21.06 6.44
CA ASN A 713 -4.28 -21.54 5.07
C ASN A 713 -5.64 -22.23 4.89
N GLU A 714 -6.05 -23.08 5.83
CA GLU A 714 -7.34 -23.78 5.78
C GLU A 714 -8.53 -22.79 5.86
N LEU A 715 -8.42 -21.73 6.66
CA LEU A 715 -9.44 -20.67 6.72
C LEU A 715 -9.50 -19.86 5.42
N VAL A 716 -8.34 -19.56 4.81
CA VAL A 716 -8.27 -18.91 3.48
C VAL A 716 -8.91 -19.81 2.42
N GLU A 717 -8.58 -21.10 2.40
CA GLU A 717 -9.16 -22.08 1.47
C GLU A 717 -10.68 -22.22 1.63
N ALA A 718 -11.18 -22.04 2.86
CA ALA A 718 -12.60 -22.00 3.18
C ALA A 718 -13.28 -20.65 2.82
N GLY A 719 -12.53 -19.67 2.32
CA GLY A 719 -13.05 -18.36 1.88
C GLY A 719 -13.43 -17.44 3.03
N ALA A 720 -12.76 -17.55 4.18
CA ALA A 720 -13.06 -16.78 5.37
C ALA A 720 -12.17 -15.52 5.52
N ASP A 721 -12.76 -14.41 5.98
CA ASP A 721 -12.02 -13.29 6.57
C ASP A 721 -11.43 -13.75 7.92
N ILE A 722 -10.22 -13.32 8.28
CA ILE A 722 -9.51 -13.92 9.43
C ILE A 722 -9.44 -12.96 10.62
N LEU A 723 -9.90 -13.45 11.77
CA LEU A 723 -9.73 -12.83 13.08
C LEU A 723 -8.90 -13.74 13.99
N VAL A 724 -7.82 -13.19 14.51
CA VAL A 724 -6.91 -13.89 15.44
C VAL A 724 -6.96 -13.23 16.80
N ASP A 725 -7.15 -14.07 17.81
CA ASP A 725 -7.00 -13.75 19.23
C ASP A 725 -5.56 -13.32 19.59
N ASP A 726 -5.29 -13.00 20.86
CA ASP A 726 -3.97 -12.58 21.37
C ASP A 726 -2.94 -13.72 21.48
N VAL A 727 -2.95 -14.60 20.48
CA VAL A 727 -2.09 -15.77 20.35
C VAL A 727 -0.66 -15.33 20.10
N PHE A 728 0.27 -15.87 20.89
CA PHE A 728 1.68 -15.58 20.72
C PHE A 728 2.56 -16.81 21.02
N TYR A 729 3.69 -16.89 20.32
CA TYR A 729 4.71 -17.92 20.51
C TYR A 729 6.05 -17.28 20.85
N PRO A 730 6.66 -17.56 22.03
CA PRO A 730 7.95 -16.98 22.45
C PRO A 730 9.08 -17.10 21.44
N ALA A 731 9.05 -18.14 20.60
CA ALA A 731 10.04 -18.39 19.57
C ALA A 731 9.70 -17.83 18.18
N GLN A 732 8.61 -17.06 18.01
CA GLN A 732 8.40 -16.36 16.74
C GLN A 732 9.51 -15.32 16.53
N PRO A 733 10.13 -15.27 15.34
CA PRO A 733 11.23 -14.35 15.12
C PRO A 733 10.77 -12.89 15.18
N PHE A 734 11.57 -12.03 15.82
CA PHE A 734 11.29 -10.60 15.95
C PHE A 734 11.79 -9.79 14.75
N PHE A 735 12.88 -10.27 14.15
CA PHE A 735 13.61 -9.56 13.10
C PHE A 735 13.39 -10.16 11.71
N GLN A 736 12.49 -11.12 11.55
CA GLN A 736 12.17 -11.73 10.26
C GLN A 736 10.79 -12.39 10.32
N ASP A 737 10.17 -12.61 9.17
CA ASP A 737 8.86 -13.25 9.12
C ASP A 737 9.00 -14.76 9.33
N GLY A 738 8.45 -15.25 10.44
CA GLY A 738 8.31 -16.69 10.68
C GLY A 738 7.14 -17.29 9.89
N ILE A 739 7.03 -18.62 9.88
CA ILE A 739 6.01 -19.34 9.08
C ILE A 739 4.56 -18.86 9.30
N VAL A 740 4.21 -18.42 10.51
CA VAL A 740 2.87 -17.86 10.80
C VAL A 740 2.71 -16.46 10.20
N ALA A 741 3.75 -15.62 10.28
CA ALA A 741 3.74 -14.29 9.68
C ALA A 741 3.72 -14.38 8.14
N GLN A 742 4.43 -15.36 7.57
CA GLN A 742 4.39 -15.68 6.14
C GLN A 742 2.99 -16.14 5.73
N ALA A 743 2.35 -17.07 6.45
CA ALA A 743 0.99 -17.49 6.15
C ALA A 743 -0.04 -16.34 6.27
N ALA A 744 0.09 -15.48 7.29
CA ALA A 744 -0.75 -14.29 7.43
C ALA A 744 -0.52 -13.29 6.27
N GLN A 745 0.74 -13.10 5.87
CA GLN A 745 1.07 -12.26 4.72
C GLN A 745 0.57 -12.86 3.40
N ASP A 746 0.63 -14.18 3.24
CA ASP A 746 0.09 -14.89 2.07
C ASP A 746 -1.43 -14.74 2.01
N ALA A 747 -2.13 -14.83 3.14
CA ALA A 747 -3.56 -14.57 3.25
C ALA A 747 -3.91 -13.13 2.82
N VAL A 748 -3.20 -12.12 3.35
CA VAL A 748 -3.42 -10.72 2.96
C VAL A 748 -3.05 -10.48 1.49
N SER A 749 -1.99 -11.12 0.99
CA SER A 749 -1.58 -11.06 -0.42
C SER A 749 -2.62 -11.71 -1.33
N ALA A 750 -3.37 -12.69 -0.82
CA ALA A 750 -4.55 -13.27 -1.45
C ALA A 750 -5.82 -12.41 -1.27
N GLY A 751 -5.71 -11.21 -0.71
CA GLY A 751 -6.81 -10.25 -0.52
C GLY A 751 -7.73 -10.60 0.65
N VAL A 752 -7.35 -11.52 1.53
CA VAL A 752 -8.12 -11.88 2.73
C VAL A 752 -7.88 -10.82 3.82
N PRO A 753 -8.93 -10.13 4.30
CA PRO A 753 -8.84 -9.29 5.48
C PRO A 753 -8.32 -10.12 6.67
N PHE A 754 -7.21 -9.67 7.25
CA PHE A 754 -6.56 -10.38 8.34
C PHE A 754 -6.34 -9.43 9.51
N PHE A 755 -6.99 -9.74 10.62
CA PHE A 755 -6.91 -8.96 11.84
C PHE A 755 -6.34 -9.83 12.96
N SER A 756 -5.37 -9.30 13.69
CA SER A 756 -4.72 -10.02 14.78
C SER A 756 -4.52 -9.11 15.98
N ALA A 757 -4.86 -9.61 17.16
CA ALA A 757 -4.62 -8.86 18.38
C ALA A 757 -3.11 -8.63 18.59
N ALA A 758 -2.74 -7.41 18.96
CA ALA A 758 -1.36 -6.98 19.16
C ALA A 758 -0.69 -7.57 20.42
N GLY A 759 -1.43 -8.34 21.22
CA GLY A 759 -0.99 -8.88 22.51
C GLY A 759 -1.14 -7.90 23.68
N ASN A 760 -0.88 -8.40 24.88
CA ASN A 760 -1.08 -7.69 26.15
C ASN A 760 0.23 -7.24 26.84
N SER A 761 1.36 -7.30 26.11
CA SER A 761 2.68 -7.02 26.66
C SER A 761 3.04 -5.52 26.68
N GLY A 762 2.26 -4.66 26.02
CA GLY A 762 2.44 -3.19 26.05
C GLY A 762 3.87 -2.77 25.66
N SER A 763 4.57 -2.10 26.58
CA SER A 763 5.94 -1.61 26.37
C SER A 763 7.03 -2.47 27.03
N GLN A 764 6.71 -3.70 27.45
CA GLN A 764 7.59 -4.58 28.24
C GLN A 764 8.76 -5.16 27.45
N SER A 765 9.67 -4.30 27.00
CA SER A 765 10.77 -4.68 26.12
C SER A 765 12.02 -3.80 26.22
N TYR A 766 13.12 -4.36 25.74
CA TYR A 766 14.39 -3.70 25.55
C TYR A 766 14.88 -3.94 24.12
N GLU A 767 15.47 -2.93 23.49
CA GLU A 767 16.04 -2.99 22.15
C GLU A 767 17.21 -2.02 22.02
N SER A 768 18.37 -2.50 21.57
CA SER A 768 19.55 -1.66 21.38
C SER A 768 20.51 -2.24 20.35
N GLU A 769 21.50 -1.45 19.94
CA GLU A 769 22.72 -2.02 19.35
C GLU A 769 23.52 -2.76 20.43
N PHE A 770 24.29 -3.78 20.02
CA PHE A 770 25.20 -4.45 20.94
C PHE A 770 26.44 -3.58 21.22
N ARG A 771 26.50 -2.99 22.42
CA ARG A 771 27.65 -2.24 22.94
C ARG A 771 28.50 -3.11 23.86
N VAL A 772 29.81 -2.88 23.88
CA VAL A 772 30.76 -3.69 24.67
C VAL A 772 30.87 -3.13 26.09
N GLY A 773 30.45 -3.93 27.07
CA GLY A 773 30.53 -3.64 28.50
C GLY A 773 31.78 -4.19 29.17
N ASN A 774 31.80 -4.10 30.51
CA ASN A 774 32.86 -4.66 31.36
C ASN A 774 32.76 -6.18 31.51
N ASP A 775 33.89 -6.84 31.78
CA ASP A 775 33.94 -8.27 32.09
C ASP A 775 33.14 -8.62 33.36
N LEU A 776 32.40 -9.73 33.32
CA LEU A 776 31.70 -10.30 34.49
C LEU A 776 32.42 -11.56 35.00
N PRO A 777 33.36 -11.45 35.96
CA PRO A 777 34.19 -12.58 36.42
C PRO A 777 33.41 -13.69 37.14
N GLN A 778 32.16 -13.43 37.53
CA GLN A 778 31.24 -14.40 38.13
C GLN A 778 30.67 -15.42 37.12
N ILE A 779 30.88 -15.22 35.81
CA ILE A 779 30.57 -16.20 34.78
C ILE A 779 31.75 -17.14 34.58
N ASP A 780 31.46 -18.45 34.57
CA ASP A 780 32.45 -19.49 34.29
C ASP A 780 32.97 -19.31 32.86
N ASN A 781 34.30 -19.34 32.67
CA ASN A 781 34.94 -19.02 31.39
C ASN A 781 34.57 -17.63 30.83
N SER A 782 34.38 -16.63 31.70
CA SER A 782 34.08 -15.23 31.30
C SER A 782 35.03 -14.65 30.25
N SER A 783 36.27 -15.13 30.15
CA SER A 783 37.20 -14.76 29.07
C SER A 783 36.75 -15.16 27.66
N ASN A 784 35.74 -16.01 27.55
CA ASN A 784 35.12 -16.41 26.28
C ASN A 784 33.92 -15.53 25.93
N TYR A 785 33.54 -14.58 26.78
CA TYR A 785 32.40 -13.71 26.57
C TYR A 785 32.83 -12.27 26.32
N ILE A 786 32.06 -11.59 25.48
CA ILE A 786 31.98 -10.13 25.44
C ILE A 786 30.59 -9.77 25.94
N PHE A 787 30.49 -8.95 26.99
CA PHE A 787 29.20 -8.60 27.59
C PHE A 787 28.63 -7.31 27.01
N HIS A 788 27.31 -7.21 27.04
CA HIS A 788 26.57 -6.04 26.59
C HIS A 788 26.60 -4.90 27.61
N ASP A 789 26.70 -3.66 27.14
CA ASP A 789 26.52 -2.43 27.90
C ASP A 789 25.11 -1.84 27.71
N PHE A 790 24.29 -1.90 28.75
CA PHE A 790 22.90 -1.43 28.77
C PHE A 790 22.78 0.10 28.80
N ASP A 791 23.79 0.82 29.30
CA ASP A 791 23.76 2.29 29.34
C ASP A 791 24.11 2.86 27.94
N PRO A 792 23.24 3.69 27.32
CA PRO A 792 23.55 4.37 26.07
C PRO A 792 24.52 5.55 26.19
N SER A 793 24.90 5.93 27.41
CA SER A 793 25.77 7.07 27.68
C SER A 793 27.27 6.73 27.49
N SER A 794 28.14 7.59 28.00
CA SER A 794 29.59 7.31 28.05
C SER A 794 30.00 6.49 29.28
N GLU A 795 29.10 6.31 30.24
CA GLU A 795 29.28 5.36 31.34
C GLU A 795 29.01 3.93 30.84
N VAL A 796 29.53 2.93 31.55
CA VAL A 796 29.41 1.52 31.14
C VAL A 796 28.69 0.76 32.24
N ASP A 797 27.55 0.18 31.89
CA ASP A 797 26.73 -0.64 32.77
C ASP A 797 26.41 -2.00 32.13
N THR A 798 27.10 -3.03 32.60
CA THR A 798 26.94 -4.40 32.08
C THR A 798 25.73 -5.13 32.68
N LEU A 799 25.09 -4.56 33.70
CA LEU A 799 23.96 -5.17 34.38
C LEU A 799 22.71 -4.33 34.19
N GLN A 800 21.59 -5.01 33.96
CA GLN A 800 20.27 -4.39 33.88
C GLN A 800 19.55 -4.71 35.20
N GLU A 801 19.49 -3.75 36.13
CA GLU A 801 18.81 -3.95 37.41
C GLU A 801 17.27 -3.84 37.26
N PHE A 802 16.55 -4.71 37.98
CA PHE A 802 15.09 -4.63 38.13
C PHE A 802 14.63 -5.33 39.43
N THR A 803 13.36 -5.21 39.80
CA THR A 803 12.83 -5.91 40.97
C THR A 803 11.59 -6.74 40.66
N LEU A 804 11.46 -7.89 41.32
CA LEU A 804 10.23 -8.69 41.28
C LEU A 804 9.59 -8.75 42.66
N GLY A 805 8.30 -8.46 42.73
CA GLY A 805 7.44 -8.71 43.88
C GLY A 805 7.22 -10.21 44.15
N PRO A 806 6.57 -10.56 45.28
CA PRO A 806 6.29 -11.96 45.61
C PRO A 806 5.46 -12.65 44.52
N ASN A 807 5.93 -13.82 44.06
CA ASN A 807 5.37 -14.62 42.97
C ASN A 807 5.34 -13.95 41.59
N GLN A 808 5.88 -12.74 41.44
CA GLN A 808 6.02 -12.15 40.11
C GLN A 808 7.03 -12.95 39.28
N LYS A 809 6.72 -13.12 38.00
CA LYS A 809 7.55 -13.85 37.03
C LYS A 809 7.96 -12.98 35.85
N ILE A 810 9.15 -13.27 35.32
CA ILE A 810 9.59 -12.81 33.99
C ILE A 810 9.65 -14.01 33.05
N ASN A 811 9.24 -13.78 31.81
CA ASN A 811 9.39 -14.71 30.70
C ASN A 811 10.00 -13.95 29.53
N LEU A 812 11.32 -13.91 29.48
CA LEU A 812 12.06 -13.19 28.44
C LEU A 812 12.22 -14.08 27.21
N SER A 813 11.80 -13.56 26.06
CA SER A 813 12.28 -14.03 24.76
C SER A 813 13.26 -12.98 24.23
N PHE A 814 14.51 -13.38 24.05
CA PHE A 814 15.61 -12.53 23.60
C PHE A 814 16.11 -12.98 22.25
N GLN A 815 16.24 -12.05 21.31
CA GLN A 815 16.64 -12.33 19.94
C GLN A 815 17.56 -11.22 19.41
N TRP A 816 18.24 -11.49 18.30
CA TRP A 816 19.07 -10.52 17.59
C TRP A 816 18.90 -10.62 16.08
N ASP A 817 19.34 -9.59 15.37
CA ASP A 817 19.11 -9.40 13.92
C ASP A 817 20.00 -10.29 13.03
N GLN A 818 19.97 -11.60 13.27
CA GLN A 818 20.56 -12.62 12.39
C GLN A 818 19.48 -13.52 11.77
N PRO A 819 19.79 -14.24 10.68
CA PRO A 819 18.86 -15.19 10.10
C PRO A 819 18.50 -16.31 11.09
N SER A 820 17.22 -16.68 11.20
CA SER A 820 16.82 -17.91 11.89
C SER A 820 16.68 -19.06 10.89
N ALA A 821 17.39 -20.16 11.14
CA ALA A 821 17.31 -21.36 10.31
C ALA A 821 15.89 -21.91 10.18
N SER A 822 15.05 -21.74 11.22
CA SER A 822 13.67 -22.25 11.24
C SER A 822 12.68 -21.54 10.32
N THR A 823 13.09 -20.47 9.61
CA THR A 823 12.23 -19.76 8.65
C THR A 823 12.58 -20.01 7.19
N VAL A 824 13.65 -20.75 6.92
CA VAL A 824 14.10 -21.05 5.57
C VAL A 824 13.70 -22.49 5.23
N PRO A 825 12.89 -22.73 4.19
CA PRO A 825 12.60 -24.08 3.75
C PRO A 825 13.88 -24.84 3.39
N GLU A 826 13.97 -26.13 3.69
CA GLU A 826 15.08 -26.98 3.20
C GLU A 826 15.18 -26.84 1.68
N ASP A 827 16.33 -26.37 1.20
CA ASP A 827 16.55 -26.20 -0.22
C ASP A 827 16.64 -27.57 -0.92
N SER A 828 16.14 -27.64 -2.16
CA SER A 828 16.18 -28.88 -2.96
C SER A 828 17.60 -29.35 -3.36
N ASN A 829 18.63 -28.55 -3.05
CA ASN A 829 20.04 -28.86 -3.27
C ASN A 829 20.73 -29.42 -2.01
N ASN A 830 20.00 -29.58 -0.90
CA ASN A 830 20.48 -30.13 0.36
C ASN A 830 21.60 -29.28 1.00
N GLU A 831 21.62 -27.97 0.75
CA GLU A 831 22.47 -27.01 1.45
C GLU A 831 21.84 -26.66 2.81
N GLU A 832 22.62 -26.73 3.89
CA GLU A 832 22.14 -26.42 5.25
C GLU A 832 21.67 -24.95 5.32
N PRO A 833 20.50 -24.67 5.92
CA PRO A 833 19.99 -23.30 6.07
C PRO A 833 21.02 -22.39 6.74
N VAL A 834 21.20 -21.18 6.21
CA VAL A 834 22.08 -20.18 6.83
C VAL A 834 21.38 -19.64 8.08
N GLY A 835 21.72 -20.16 9.26
CA GLY A 835 21.22 -19.72 10.55
C GLY A 835 22.12 -18.70 11.27
N SER A 836 21.86 -18.49 12.56
CA SER A 836 22.64 -17.60 13.42
C SER A 836 24.13 -17.99 13.40
N THR A 837 24.99 -16.97 13.26
CA THR A 837 26.46 -17.15 13.29
C THR A 837 27.07 -16.66 14.61
N ASN A 838 26.24 -16.03 15.45
CA ASN A 838 26.57 -15.64 16.80
C ASN A 838 25.84 -16.52 17.81
N ASP A 839 26.41 -16.58 19.00
CA ASP A 839 25.90 -17.28 20.17
C ASP A 839 25.80 -16.24 21.29
N LEU A 840 24.57 -15.82 21.64
CA LEU A 840 24.34 -14.80 22.66
C LEU A 840 23.49 -15.38 23.77
N ASP A 841 24.00 -15.25 24.99
CA ASP A 841 23.41 -15.83 26.18
C ASP A 841 22.77 -14.76 27.08
N LEU A 842 21.71 -15.18 27.77
CA LEU A 842 21.09 -14.42 28.86
C LEU A 842 21.51 -14.99 30.22
N PHE A 843 21.88 -14.12 31.15
CA PHE A 843 22.20 -14.50 32.53
C PHE A 843 21.43 -13.65 33.53
N LEU A 844 20.78 -14.28 34.50
CA LEU A 844 20.13 -13.61 35.61
C LEU A 844 20.91 -13.83 36.89
N PHE A 845 21.16 -12.76 37.66
CA PHE A 845 21.87 -12.77 38.94
C PHE A 845 21.01 -12.22 40.08
N ASN A 846 21.46 -12.48 41.31
CA ASN A 846 20.95 -11.80 42.50
C ASN A 846 21.29 -10.29 42.52
N GLU A 847 20.71 -9.55 43.47
CA GLU A 847 20.93 -8.11 43.72
C GLU A 847 22.41 -7.67 43.68
N ASN A 848 23.33 -8.49 44.20
CA ASN A 848 24.76 -8.13 44.25
C ASN A 848 25.52 -8.47 42.96
N GLY A 849 24.83 -8.94 41.91
CA GLY A 849 25.42 -9.38 40.64
C GLY A 849 26.38 -10.58 40.76
N ASN A 850 26.48 -11.23 41.92
CA ASN A 850 27.57 -12.16 42.24
C ASN A 850 27.17 -13.63 42.26
N LYS A 851 25.87 -13.94 42.09
CA LYS A 851 25.36 -15.31 42.03
C LYS A 851 24.33 -15.44 40.91
N ARG A 852 24.61 -16.33 39.95
CA ARG A 852 23.71 -16.70 38.85
C ARG A 852 22.50 -17.49 39.38
N LEU A 853 21.30 -17.16 38.89
CA LEU A 853 20.01 -17.67 39.34
C LEU A 853 19.23 -18.38 38.22
N ALA A 854 19.28 -17.84 37.00
CA ALA A 854 18.71 -18.41 35.78
C ALA A 854 19.58 -18.02 34.57
N GLN A 855 19.42 -18.71 33.45
CA GLN A 855 20.17 -18.44 32.23
C GLN A 855 19.44 -19.02 31.00
N GLY A 856 19.65 -18.42 29.83
CA GLY A 856 19.46 -19.00 28.49
C GLY A 856 20.83 -19.05 27.83
N ILE A 857 21.26 -20.24 27.38
CA ILE A 857 22.62 -20.51 26.89
C ILE A 857 22.63 -21.60 25.80
N GLU A 858 21.55 -21.71 25.02
CA GLU A 858 21.48 -22.64 23.91
C GLU A 858 22.48 -22.23 22.83
N SER A 859 23.21 -23.20 22.26
CA SER A 859 24.18 -22.87 21.20
C SER A 859 23.45 -22.46 19.93
N ASN A 860 23.32 -21.17 19.68
CA ASN A 860 22.52 -20.65 18.56
C ASN A 860 23.19 -20.86 17.20
N VAL A 861 24.49 -21.12 17.20
CA VAL A 861 25.23 -21.54 16.00
C VAL A 861 25.00 -23.01 15.67
N GLU A 862 24.64 -23.84 16.66
CA GLU A 862 24.27 -25.24 16.43
C GLU A 862 22.78 -25.39 16.12
N THR A 863 21.90 -24.65 16.82
CA THR A 863 20.45 -24.70 16.58
C THR A 863 20.03 -23.86 15.37
N GLY A 864 20.81 -22.86 15.01
CA GLY A 864 20.60 -22.00 13.85
C GLY A 864 19.63 -20.84 14.07
N ASP A 865 18.93 -20.77 15.21
CA ASP A 865 17.98 -19.70 15.50
C ASP A 865 18.57 -18.69 16.52
N PRO A 866 18.48 -17.37 16.25
CA PRO A 866 19.03 -16.30 17.08
C PRO A 866 18.11 -15.99 18.26
N ILE A 867 17.94 -16.94 19.18
CA ILE A 867 17.00 -16.83 20.29
C ILE A 867 17.52 -17.44 21.60
N GLU A 868 17.27 -16.74 22.69
CA GLU A 868 17.32 -17.28 24.04
C GLU A 868 16.02 -17.06 24.80
N LEU A 869 15.64 -18.07 25.58
CA LEU A 869 14.48 -18.01 26.46
C LEU A 869 14.94 -18.06 27.92
N LEU A 870 14.48 -17.12 28.73
CA LEU A 870 14.77 -17.10 30.17
C LEU A 870 13.47 -16.89 30.96
N GLN A 871 13.14 -17.85 31.82
CA GLN A 871 12.01 -17.77 32.74
C GLN A 871 12.48 -17.78 34.19
N PHE A 872 11.91 -16.90 35.00
CA PHE A 872 12.23 -16.84 36.44
C PHE A 872 11.06 -16.29 37.24
N SER A 873 10.90 -16.78 38.48
CA SER A 873 9.89 -16.27 39.41
C SER A 873 10.48 -15.99 40.79
N ASN A 874 10.11 -14.87 41.39
CA ASN A 874 10.48 -14.58 42.77
C ASN A 874 9.58 -15.36 43.73
N LEU A 875 10.05 -16.53 44.19
CA LEU A 875 9.35 -17.37 45.16
C LEU A 875 9.51 -16.91 46.62
N SER A 876 10.19 -15.78 46.86
CA SER A 876 10.30 -15.24 48.20
C SER A 876 9.03 -14.47 48.59
N SER A 877 8.80 -14.33 49.90
CA SER A 877 7.63 -13.61 50.41
C SER A 877 7.75 -12.07 50.34
N SER A 878 8.81 -11.54 49.75
CA SER A 878 9.11 -10.10 49.66
C SER A 878 9.64 -9.72 48.28
N GLN A 879 9.53 -8.45 47.91
CA GLN A 879 10.18 -7.93 46.70
C GLN A 879 11.70 -8.09 46.80
N GLN A 880 12.36 -8.45 45.68
CA GLN A 880 13.80 -8.64 45.59
C GLN A 880 14.35 -7.96 44.34
N SER A 881 15.57 -7.45 44.40
CA SER A 881 16.32 -6.94 43.23
C SER A 881 17.10 -8.06 42.54
N TYR A 882 17.19 -7.95 41.22
CA TYR A 882 17.89 -8.87 40.34
C TYR A 882 18.63 -8.11 39.26
N ASN A 883 19.63 -8.75 38.65
CA ASN A 883 20.43 -8.16 37.58
C ASN A 883 20.43 -9.08 36.37
N LEU A 884 20.09 -8.57 35.20
CA LEU A 884 20.19 -9.28 33.93
C LEU A 884 21.50 -8.90 33.22
N ALA A 885 22.14 -9.86 32.53
CA ALA A 885 23.28 -9.62 31.65
C ALA A 885 23.09 -10.36 30.33
N ILE A 886 23.61 -9.76 29.25
CA ILE A 886 23.68 -10.39 27.91
C ILE A 886 25.16 -10.58 27.57
N GLY A 887 25.55 -11.78 27.16
CA GLY A 887 26.93 -12.11 26.81
C GLY A 887 27.02 -12.80 25.47
N ARG A 888 27.88 -12.32 24.57
CA ARG A 888 28.21 -13.02 23.33
C ARG A 888 29.35 -14.00 23.54
N TYR A 889 29.16 -15.27 23.19
CA TYR A 889 30.16 -16.32 23.29
C TYR A 889 31.08 -16.34 22.06
N GLU A 890 32.32 -15.87 22.23
CA GLU A 890 33.31 -15.64 21.16
C GLU A 890 33.84 -16.90 20.44
N PRO A 891 33.99 -18.08 21.08
CA PRO A 891 34.50 -19.27 20.40
C PRO A 891 33.69 -19.71 19.16
N ALA A 892 32.46 -19.20 19.00
CA ALA A 892 31.58 -19.48 17.88
C ALA A 892 31.85 -18.63 16.60
N GLY A 893 32.51 -17.46 16.73
CA GLY A 893 33.03 -16.64 15.62
C GLY A 893 32.01 -16.15 14.58
N GLY A 894 31.44 -14.96 14.79
CA GLY A 894 30.56 -14.26 13.82
C GLY A 894 30.65 -12.72 13.89
N SER A 895 30.09 -12.01 12.91
CA SER A 895 30.06 -10.53 12.89
C SER A 895 29.04 -9.96 13.88
N ASN A 896 29.29 -8.78 14.45
CA ASN A 896 28.34 -8.13 15.37
C ASN A 896 26.93 -8.00 14.76
N SER A 897 25.94 -8.54 15.46
CA SER A 897 24.51 -8.21 15.26
C SER A 897 24.34 -6.69 15.42
N LYS A 898 23.59 -6.04 14.53
CA LYS A 898 23.35 -4.59 14.65
C LYS A 898 22.30 -4.29 15.71
N LEU A 899 21.37 -5.22 15.99
CA LEU A 899 20.31 -5.04 16.98
C LEU A 899 20.11 -6.30 17.83
N ILE A 900 19.84 -6.08 19.11
CA ILE A 900 19.40 -7.10 20.07
C ILE A 900 18.09 -6.63 20.72
N LYS A 901 17.18 -7.55 21.03
CA LYS A 901 15.88 -7.23 21.64
C LYS A 901 15.42 -8.33 22.57
N TYR A 902 14.85 -7.98 23.72
CA TYR A 902 14.01 -8.91 24.48
C TYR A 902 12.62 -8.33 24.74
N ILE A 903 11.63 -9.22 24.79
CA ILE A 903 10.27 -8.93 25.24
C ILE A 903 9.97 -9.80 26.47
N ASN A 904 9.35 -9.21 27.49
CA ASN A 904 8.87 -9.92 28.67
C ASN A 904 7.39 -10.28 28.52
N PHE A 905 7.11 -11.57 28.28
CA PHE A 905 5.76 -12.15 28.28
C PHE A 905 5.33 -12.67 29.66
N GLY A 906 6.01 -12.20 30.72
CA GLY A 906 5.72 -12.51 32.11
C GLY A 906 4.71 -11.54 32.70
N ASP A 907 4.79 -11.33 34.01
CA ASP A 907 4.04 -10.24 34.64
C ASP A 907 4.64 -8.89 34.25
N LYS A 908 3.84 -7.83 34.26
CA LYS A 908 4.30 -6.46 34.01
C LYS A 908 5.32 -5.99 35.06
N ILE A 909 6.50 -5.58 34.60
CA ILE A 909 7.63 -5.06 35.37
C ILE A 909 7.94 -3.65 34.84
N ASP A 910 7.67 -2.61 35.64
CA ASP A 910 7.81 -1.20 35.21
C ASP A 910 9.12 -0.55 35.70
N ASN A 911 10.14 -1.36 36.00
CA ASN A 911 11.33 -0.88 36.70
C ASN A 911 12.65 -1.50 36.24
N PHE A 912 12.76 -1.85 34.96
CA PHE A 912 14.06 -2.10 34.35
C PHE A 912 14.84 -0.78 34.25
N GLU A 913 16.08 -0.78 34.73
CA GLU A 913 16.96 0.40 34.81
C GLU A 913 17.15 1.14 33.47
N HIS A 914 17.36 0.41 32.38
CA HIS A 914 17.62 0.92 31.03
C HIS A 914 16.54 0.49 30.03
N GLU A 915 15.28 0.39 30.46
CA GLU A 915 14.17 -0.03 29.59
C GLU A 915 14.00 0.92 28.39
N THR A 916 13.96 0.37 27.17
CA THR A 916 13.76 1.20 25.98
C THR A 916 12.30 1.42 25.65
N ASN A 917 11.41 0.58 26.18
CA ASN A 917 9.97 0.60 25.90
C ASN A 917 9.69 0.48 24.39
N SER A 918 10.45 -0.38 23.71
CA SER A 918 10.26 -0.64 22.27
C SER A 918 8.97 -1.42 22.01
N SER A 919 8.50 -1.47 20.77
CA SER A 919 7.27 -2.21 20.41
C SER A 919 7.39 -3.69 20.83
N THR A 920 6.32 -4.24 21.43
CA THR A 920 6.18 -5.68 21.69
C THR A 920 5.38 -6.40 20.60
N VAL A 921 4.89 -5.69 19.58
CA VAL A 921 4.17 -6.28 18.46
C VAL A 921 5.19 -6.94 17.53
N VAL A 922 5.14 -8.27 17.44
CA VAL A 922 6.10 -9.09 16.69
C VAL A 922 5.38 -10.28 16.05
N GLY A 923 5.97 -10.85 14.99
CA GLY A 923 5.37 -11.98 14.28
C GLY A 923 4.15 -11.58 13.45
N HIS A 924 3.15 -12.45 13.38
CA HIS A 924 1.96 -12.27 12.53
C HIS A 924 1.16 -10.96 12.72
N PRO A 925 0.94 -10.36 13.92
CA PRO A 925 0.29 -9.05 14.02
C PRO A 925 1.17 -7.91 13.50
N ASN A 926 2.47 -8.15 13.30
CA ASN A 926 3.42 -7.21 12.71
C ASN A 926 3.73 -7.53 11.24
N ALA A 927 3.07 -8.53 10.65
CA ALA A 927 3.30 -8.93 9.26
C ALA A 927 2.73 -7.88 8.29
N PRO A 928 3.38 -7.63 7.14
CA PRO A 928 2.90 -6.63 6.18
C PRO A 928 1.46 -6.88 5.74
N GLY A 929 0.62 -5.86 5.85
CA GLY A 929 -0.79 -5.89 5.45
C GLY A 929 -1.75 -6.50 6.47
N VAL A 930 -1.25 -7.12 7.55
CA VAL A 930 -2.08 -7.53 8.69
C VAL A 930 -2.48 -6.31 9.52
N ALA A 931 -3.74 -6.24 9.91
CA ALA A 931 -4.23 -5.23 10.83
C ALA A 931 -3.97 -5.68 12.29
N GLY A 932 -2.93 -5.12 12.91
CA GLY A 932 -2.65 -5.30 14.34
C GLY A 932 -3.62 -4.49 15.21
N VAL A 933 -4.38 -5.16 16.08
CA VAL A 933 -5.47 -4.55 16.87
C VAL A 933 -5.10 -4.45 18.35
N GLY A 934 -5.13 -3.24 18.91
CA GLY A 934 -4.95 -3.00 20.35
C GLY A 934 -6.27 -3.12 21.14
N ALA A 935 -6.20 -3.57 22.39
CA ALA A 935 -7.38 -3.77 23.25
C ALA A 935 -7.66 -2.56 24.17
N ALA A 936 -8.95 -2.25 24.38
CA ALA A 936 -9.42 -1.20 25.30
C ALA A 936 -10.53 -1.73 26.24
N PRO A 937 -10.40 -1.67 27.58
CA PRO A 937 -11.37 -2.28 28.50
C PRO A 937 -12.80 -1.74 28.29
N PHE A 938 -13.78 -2.63 28.04
CA PHE A 938 -15.18 -2.24 27.78
C PHE A 938 -15.75 -1.28 28.82
N GLN A 939 -15.45 -1.49 30.11
CA GLN A 939 -15.91 -0.65 31.23
C GLN A 939 -15.36 0.78 31.19
N LYS A 940 -14.34 1.02 30.37
CA LYS A 940 -13.69 2.30 30.16
C LYS A 940 -14.00 2.88 28.77
N THR A 941 -14.75 2.15 27.95
CA THR A 941 -15.23 2.59 26.64
C THR A 941 -16.65 3.12 26.80
N PRO A 942 -16.90 4.43 26.63
CA PRO A 942 -18.25 4.95 26.69
C PRO A 942 -19.07 4.48 25.47
N GLU A 943 -20.40 4.47 25.61
CA GLU A 943 -21.32 4.27 24.48
C GLU A 943 -21.01 5.23 23.32
N PHE A 944 -21.18 4.72 22.10
CA PHE A 944 -21.04 5.49 20.88
C PHE A 944 -21.90 6.77 20.92
N GLY A 945 -21.27 7.93 20.71
CA GLY A 945 -21.92 9.26 20.73
C GLY A 945 -21.74 10.08 22.02
N THR A 946 -20.95 9.61 23.00
CA THR A 946 -20.69 10.38 24.24
C THR A 946 -19.57 11.43 24.05
N ASN A 947 -19.81 12.70 24.47
CA ASN A 947 -18.87 13.82 24.34
C ASN A 947 -18.47 14.45 25.72
N PRO A 948 -17.17 14.64 26.03
CA PRO A 948 -16.01 14.20 25.25
C PRO A 948 -15.92 12.68 25.22
N PRO A 949 -15.46 12.09 24.10
CA PRO A 949 -15.14 10.68 24.08
C PRO A 949 -14.09 10.45 25.17
N TRP A 950 -14.45 9.66 26.18
CA TRP A 950 -13.53 9.28 27.22
C TRP A 950 -12.49 8.35 26.59
N SER A 951 -11.27 8.86 26.38
CA SER A 951 -10.15 8.05 25.94
C SER A 951 -9.78 7.07 27.08
N PRO A 952 -9.83 5.74 26.86
CA PRO A 952 -9.55 4.76 27.91
C PRO A 952 -8.08 4.78 28.37
N PHE A 953 -7.22 5.62 27.78
CA PHE A 953 -5.84 5.82 28.20
C PHE A 953 -5.68 6.65 29.51
N HIS A 954 -6.77 7.03 30.19
CA HIS A 954 -6.68 7.69 31.49
C HIS A 954 -6.61 6.71 32.69
N HIS A 955 -5.36 6.51 33.15
CA HIS A 955 -4.82 6.15 34.48
C HIS A 955 -5.61 5.32 35.52
N TRP A 956 -4.90 4.35 36.11
CA TRP A 956 -4.85 4.23 37.57
C TRP A 956 -3.71 5.15 38.09
N GLU A 957 -4.10 6.22 38.79
CA GLU A 957 -3.36 7.13 39.69
C GLU A 957 -2.14 7.97 39.18
N GLU A 958 -2.43 9.24 38.87
CA GLU A 958 -1.61 10.49 38.94
C GLU A 958 -0.49 10.83 37.91
N PRO A 959 -0.21 12.14 37.66
CA PRO A 959 -0.08 12.70 36.32
C PRO A 959 1.37 12.87 35.84
N GLN A 960 1.73 12.13 34.79
CA GLN A 960 2.83 12.48 33.87
C GLN A 960 2.38 12.09 32.45
N PHE A 961 1.97 13.09 31.66
CA PHE A 961 1.85 12.95 30.20
C PHE A 961 3.26 12.71 29.63
N TYR A 962 3.72 11.46 29.60
CA TYR A 962 4.89 11.04 28.82
C TYR A 962 4.70 9.57 28.42
N SER A 963 4.80 9.31 27.11
CA SER A 963 5.03 8.01 26.46
C SER A 963 3.88 7.08 26.03
N ILE A 964 2.76 7.61 25.50
CA ILE A 964 2.09 6.92 24.37
C ILE A 964 2.83 7.20 23.04
N GLN A 965 3.72 8.19 23.03
CA GLN A 965 4.50 8.62 21.86
C GLN A 965 5.75 7.77 21.60
N LYS A 966 6.07 6.78 22.45
CA LYS A 966 7.24 5.90 22.26
C LYS A 966 6.92 4.54 21.67
N GLU A 967 5.71 3.99 21.85
CA GLU A 967 5.32 2.73 21.22
C GLU A 967 5.19 2.86 19.68
N ILE A 968 4.77 4.02 19.19
CA ILE A 968 4.78 4.33 17.73
C ILE A 968 6.21 4.58 17.22
N GLY A 969 7.13 5.04 18.08
CA GLY A 969 8.50 5.38 17.72
C GLY A 969 9.40 4.18 17.39
N CYS A 970 9.15 3.01 17.97
CA CYS A 970 9.96 1.80 17.75
C CYS A 970 9.42 0.84 16.68
N LEU A 971 8.24 1.08 16.10
CA LEU A 971 7.77 0.40 14.89
C LEU A 971 8.57 0.81 13.62
N ASN A 972 9.43 1.83 13.71
CA ASN A 972 10.06 2.48 12.55
C ASN A 972 11.46 1.98 12.16
N ARG A 973 11.92 0.80 12.61
CA ARG A 973 13.26 0.27 12.23
C ARG A 973 13.29 -0.79 11.12
N LYS A 974 12.16 -1.11 10.49
CA LYS A 974 12.11 -1.97 9.28
C LYS A 974 11.09 -1.58 8.20
N PHE A 975 10.56 -0.37 8.22
CA PHE A 975 9.81 0.15 7.07
C PHE A 975 10.74 0.74 6.02
N ALA A 976 11.41 -0.14 5.30
CA ALA A 976 11.83 0.10 3.93
C ALA A 976 11.36 -1.12 3.13
N ILE A 977 10.49 -0.89 2.14
CA ILE A 977 9.89 -1.85 1.19
C ILE A 977 8.77 -2.71 1.85
N SER A 978 7.47 -2.42 1.75
CA SER A 978 6.64 -2.27 0.56
C SER A 978 5.44 -1.36 0.86
N ARG A 979 5.30 -0.24 0.14
CA ARG A 979 4.01 0.46 -0.03
C ARG A 979 3.18 -0.36 -1.02
N ALA A 980 2.43 -1.34 -0.50
CA ALA A 980 1.24 -1.82 -1.16
C ALA A 980 0.03 -1.13 -0.50
N LEU A 981 -0.53 -0.17 -1.22
CA LEU A 981 -1.95 0.16 -1.26
C LEU A 981 -2.79 -0.41 -0.10
N LEU A 982 -3.07 0.41 0.93
CA LEU A 982 -4.46 0.44 1.35
C LEU A 982 -5.19 1.15 0.20
N PRO A 983 -6.08 0.48 -0.55
CA PRO A 983 -6.79 1.11 -1.65
C PRO A 983 -7.78 2.16 -1.09
N PRO A 984 -8.27 3.09 -1.92
CA PRO A 984 -9.47 3.86 -1.62
C PRO A 984 -10.60 2.87 -1.31
N ILE A 985 -11.08 2.89 -0.07
CA ILE A 985 -12.16 2.01 0.39
C ILE A 985 -13.46 2.73 0.05
N THR A 986 -14.06 2.43 -1.11
CA THR A 986 -15.45 2.80 -1.36
C THR A 986 -16.36 1.96 -0.48
N GLN A 987 -17.16 2.67 0.32
CA GLN A 987 -18.01 2.14 1.36
C GLN A 987 -19.14 1.32 0.73
N THR A 988 -19.27 0.06 1.13
CA THR A 988 -20.53 -0.67 1.01
C THR A 988 -21.19 -0.75 2.38
N PRO A 989 -22.53 -0.85 2.48
CA PRO A 989 -23.26 -0.97 3.75
C PRO A 989 -22.75 -2.10 4.66
N HIS A 990 -22.08 -3.11 4.08
CA HIS A 990 -21.47 -4.23 4.79
C HIS A 990 -20.18 -3.87 5.55
N PHE A 991 -19.51 -2.76 5.24
CA PHE A 991 -18.27 -2.33 5.90
C PHE A 991 -18.52 -1.68 7.28
N LEU A 992 -19.67 -1.02 7.46
CA LEU A 992 -20.11 -0.49 8.75
C LEU A 992 -20.26 -1.61 9.79
N VAL A 993 -20.79 -2.77 9.38
CA VAL A 993 -20.86 -3.98 10.24
C VAL A 993 -19.46 -4.51 10.57
N LYS A 994 -18.50 -4.45 9.63
CA LYS A 994 -17.13 -4.96 9.80
C LYS A 994 -16.25 -4.11 10.74
N ILE A 995 -16.34 -2.77 10.68
CA ILE A 995 -15.69 -1.91 11.70
C ILE A 995 -16.44 -1.99 13.03
N TYR A 996 -17.77 -2.11 13.02
CA TYR A 996 -18.58 -2.19 14.23
C TYR A 996 -18.30 -3.46 15.04
N LEU A 997 -18.33 -4.65 14.42
CA LEU A 997 -18.01 -5.93 15.07
C LEU A 997 -16.74 -5.91 15.94
N GLN A 998 -15.75 -5.11 15.57
CA GLN A 998 -14.41 -5.28 16.09
C GLN A 998 -14.07 -4.46 17.35
N ILE A 999 -14.86 -3.43 17.69
CA ILE A 999 -14.46 -2.50 18.77
C ILE A 999 -14.72 -3.06 20.18
N GLN A 1000 -15.44 -4.17 20.36
CA GLN A 1000 -15.80 -4.66 21.72
C GLN A 1000 -15.76 -6.18 21.96
N ILE A 1001 -15.39 -7.01 20.98
CA ILE A 1001 -15.56 -8.47 21.09
C ILE A 1001 -14.41 -9.23 21.79
N ILE A 1002 -13.26 -8.59 22.06
CA ILE A 1002 -12.15 -9.21 22.82
C ILE A 1002 -12.34 -9.02 24.34
N PHE A 1003 -13.55 -9.25 24.85
CA PHE A 1003 -13.86 -9.03 26.27
C PHE A 1003 -14.92 -10.00 26.78
N GLN A 1004 -14.51 -11.19 27.27
CA GLN A 1004 -15.04 -11.72 28.53
C GLN A 1004 -14.35 -12.96 29.14
N THR A 1005 -13.30 -13.53 28.56
CA THR A 1005 -12.78 -14.84 29.00
C THR A 1005 -11.51 -14.79 29.87
N SER A 1006 -11.48 -13.96 30.91
CA SER A 1006 -10.54 -14.19 32.03
C SER A 1006 -11.19 -14.04 33.42
N LEU A 1007 -11.37 -15.20 34.07
CA LEU A 1007 -11.64 -15.51 35.50
C LEU A 1007 -13.09 -15.59 36.03
N VAL A 1008 -13.47 -16.80 36.46
CA VAL A 1008 -14.54 -17.12 37.45
C VAL A 1008 -14.09 -18.36 38.26
N PRO A 1009 -14.43 -18.66 39.55
CA PRO A 1009 -15.19 -17.94 40.60
C PRO A 1009 -14.47 -17.82 41.98
N LEU A 1010 -14.94 -16.95 42.91
CA LEU A 1010 -15.21 -17.26 44.34
C LEU A 1010 -15.57 -16.02 45.22
N LEU A 1011 -16.87 -15.97 45.57
CA LEU A 1011 -17.52 -15.51 46.82
C LEU A 1011 -17.58 -14.00 47.24
N PRO A 1012 -18.81 -13.43 47.36
CA PRO A 1012 -19.16 -12.35 48.31
C PRO A 1012 -19.37 -12.96 49.73
N PRO A 1013 -19.56 -12.24 50.86
CA PRO A 1013 -19.76 -10.80 51.12
C PRO A 1013 -18.94 -10.23 52.33
N LEU A 1014 -18.30 -9.08 52.14
CA LEU A 1014 -17.89 -8.18 53.24
C LEU A 1014 -17.98 -6.74 52.70
N MET A 1015 -19.17 -6.21 52.45
CA MET A 1015 -19.91 -5.41 53.43
C MET A 1015 -19.03 -4.88 54.58
N GLN A 1016 -19.10 -3.55 54.79
CA GLN A 1016 -18.68 -2.85 56.00
C GLN A 1016 -17.20 -2.45 56.10
N LEU A 1017 -16.67 -1.72 55.12
CA LEU A 1017 -15.69 -0.64 55.33
C LEU A 1017 -15.49 0.04 53.95
N LEU A 1018 -16.40 0.89 53.46
CA LEU A 1018 -16.09 2.32 53.34
C LEU A 1018 -17.30 3.12 52.82
N LEU A 1019 -18.49 2.83 53.32
CA LEU A 1019 -19.45 3.91 53.60
C LEU A 1019 -18.89 4.72 54.78
N LEU A 1020 -17.94 5.62 54.51
CA LEU A 1020 -17.51 6.77 55.33
C LEU A 1020 -16.31 7.50 54.68
N ARG A 1021 -16.48 7.97 53.44
CA ARG A 1021 -15.94 9.27 52.99
C ARG A 1021 -16.61 9.71 51.70
#